data_AF-A0A5D0UBR6-F1
#
_entry.id   AF-A0A5D0UBR6-F1
#
_cell.length_a   1.000
_cell.length_b   1.000
_cell.length_c   1.000
_cell.angle_alpha   90.00
_cell.angle_beta   90.00
_cell.angle_gamma   90.00
#
_symmetry.space_group_name_H-M   'P 1'
#
loop_
_entity.id
_entity.type
_entity.pdbx_description
1 polymer ?
#
loop_
_entity_poly.entity_id
_entity_poly.type
_entity_poly.pdbx_seq_one_letter_code
_entity_poly.pdbx_strand_id
1 'polypeptide(L)'
;MAEISIADVTKVEIHPAIGIARVGDSDEYFIGPEVPGAVPEPPGNTLETKFKDAQGRVKRQAARFRCFGYDDHGKYVELTGKAEVTIKWEVTLANKKAAAPVFPDGEERRNKGQQEKDLIIAPGSRGIVGTKTTTPPAPVAFDNGRVKFTIGTVAKVIDKIYLGELRTDENGCLLVLGGRGLSQRHPGAKLEETFNNANWCDDVSDGPVRAEATIKVGGAERKFTAEPAWVLAAPPKFAPEAESPTSLWDQIMHAFGVKAPARPSYVHDVFPILQSPRTMKGVSQASAGHHGWRHPVTDEPTRRRVFKRIGDPTKNGTGGTDSLMPQLTELTKEYPSLTPRQYEIMKKWHAGTFDNDWKAEWGYDRPPFASFPITPDGLDRAALHACVGAAFFPGIEGGRFLIEKKDGKPKNWKTPYPRLRFASHVKPGDVTARMAIPWQADFYACGPVWWPAPRPNEVVPRNKTNYVAWDRNVSVDEGMINKWSQLGYVLRDADGRWVEVARSLPSPTARELTRVVHEVGAAVSGPEPLWPDVGRLAADLAGAAVLSFGQATTEKERPHTWPLWLTELDGELTVEIRCADLDRLEVRLAPPMGPALAPGDFGLVTSRADGRLELRVELPFHVQAGRYARAGLWRVDVSADREVVYQFAATADSLITFPAVTTAGQDGSISARVDFTGAPISDGTAVVQPLSPELELEEVALRSEGATGAAADRVAGQVAIQKAEHLRIQVTGTSPMGHPFVRERLLRTDELP
;
A
#
# COMPACT_ATOMS: atom_id res chain seq x y z
N MET A 1 32.71 -5.36 -24.33
CA MET A 1 33.69 -4.26 -24.50
C MET A 1 34.94 -4.64 -23.73
N ALA A 2 36.14 -4.37 -24.25
CA ALA A 2 37.37 -4.64 -23.50
C ALA A 2 37.47 -3.66 -22.32
N GLU A 3 37.67 -4.17 -21.11
CA GLU A 3 38.00 -3.34 -19.93
C GLU A 3 39.31 -2.59 -20.19
N ILE A 4 39.37 -1.32 -19.79
CA ILE A 4 40.62 -0.56 -19.82
C ILE A 4 41.56 -1.02 -18.70
N SER A 5 42.86 -0.70 -18.82
CA SER A 5 43.76 -0.85 -17.69
C SER A 5 43.38 0.14 -16.59
N ILE A 6 43.49 -0.27 -15.33
CA ILE A 6 43.29 0.63 -14.18
C ILE A 6 44.31 1.79 -14.16
N ALA A 7 45.46 1.60 -14.83
CA ALA A 7 46.45 2.67 -15.02
C ALA A 7 45.93 3.80 -15.93
N ASP A 8 44.99 3.51 -16.84
CA ASP A 8 44.48 4.45 -17.85
C ASP A 8 43.28 5.26 -17.35
N VAL A 9 42.85 5.05 -16.10
CA VAL A 9 41.70 5.75 -15.50
C VAL A 9 42.01 7.24 -15.39
N THR A 10 41.17 8.09 -15.97
CA THR A 10 41.24 9.55 -15.88
C THR A 10 40.08 10.14 -15.07
N LYS A 11 38.95 9.43 -14.99
CA LYS A 11 37.76 9.84 -14.24
C LYS A 11 37.15 8.66 -13.48
N VAL A 12 36.48 8.94 -12.35
CA VAL A 12 35.69 7.94 -11.61
C VAL A 12 34.24 8.39 -11.50
N GLU A 13 33.31 7.44 -11.64
CA GLU A 13 31.89 7.67 -11.41
C GLU A 13 31.26 6.56 -10.54
N ILE A 14 30.24 6.93 -9.78
CA ILE A 14 29.47 6.01 -8.94
C ILE A 14 28.25 5.50 -9.72
N HIS A 15 28.02 4.18 -9.67
CA HIS A 15 26.83 3.53 -10.22
C HIS A 15 26.18 2.57 -9.21
N PRO A 16 24.84 2.47 -9.15
CA PRO A 16 23.89 3.22 -9.95
C PRO A 16 23.92 4.72 -9.63
N ALA A 17 23.61 5.55 -10.62
CA ALA A 17 23.47 7.00 -10.49
C ALA A 17 22.42 7.39 -9.45
N ILE A 18 21.35 6.60 -9.39
CA ILE A 18 20.26 6.69 -8.43
C ILE A 18 20.00 5.28 -7.90
N GLY A 19 20.44 5.00 -6.68
CA GLY A 19 20.19 3.73 -6.01
C GLY A 19 18.85 3.74 -5.28
N ILE A 20 18.19 2.58 -5.28
CA ILE A 20 16.88 2.39 -4.60
C ILE A 20 17.05 1.42 -3.43
N ALA A 21 17.04 1.98 -2.23
CA ALA A 21 16.86 1.25 -1.00
C ALA A 21 15.35 1.20 -0.64
N ARG A 22 14.94 0.21 0.14
CA ARG A 22 13.57 0.11 0.67
C ARG A 22 13.57 -0.15 2.16
N VAL A 23 12.69 0.54 2.88
CA VAL A 23 12.51 0.38 4.32
C VAL A 23 12.01 -1.01 4.68
N GLY A 24 12.28 -1.45 5.91
CA GLY A 24 11.97 -2.79 6.41
C GLY A 24 12.25 -2.86 7.91
N ASP A 25 11.40 -3.53 8.68
CA ASP A 25 11.50 -3.63 10.15
C ASP A 25 12.44 -4.75 10.64
N SER A 26 13.04 -5.52 9.72
CA SER A 26 14.07 -6.51 10.02
C SER A 26 15.49 -5.92 10.01
N ASP A 27 16.36 -6.52 10.83
CA ASP A 27 17.81 -6.28 10.76
C ASP A 27 18.45 -6.99 9.56
N GLU A 28 17.82 -8.03 9.03
CA GLU A 28 18.21 -8.70 7.79
C GLU A 28 17.89 -7.84 6.55
N TYR A 29 18.60 -8.11 5.46
CA TYR A 29 18.48 -7.35 4.21
C TYR A 29 18.80 -8.21 2.99
N PHE A 30 18.48 -7.67 1.81
CA PHE A 30 18.88 -8.20 0.51
C PHE A 30 19.30 -7.05 -0.41
N ILE A 31 19.99 -7.35 -1.50
CA ILE A 31 20.44 -6.34 -2.47
C ILE A 31 19.36 -6.17 -3.55
N GLY A 32 19.09 -4.92 -3.92
CA GLY A 32 18.17 -4.61 -5.03
C GLY A 32 18.66 -5.09 -6.39
N PRO A 33 17.87 -4.91 -7.46
CA PRO A 33 18.24 -5.33 -8.81
C PRO A 33 19.47 -4.58 -9.33
N GLU A 34 20.45 -5.31 -9.84
CA GLU A 34 21.65 -4.75 -10.50
C GLU A 34 21.67 -4.99 -12.01
N VAL A 35 20.73 -5.79 -12.51
CA VAL A 35 20.56 -6.05 -13.94
C VAL A 35 19.13 -5.70 -14.36
N PRO A 36 18.93 -4.95 -15.46
CA PRO A 36 17.61 -4.59 -15.95
C PRO A 36 16.74 -5.83 -16.21
N GLY A 37 15.54 -5.86 -15.62
CA GLY A 37 14.58 -6.95 -15.76
C GLY A 37 14.84 -8.15 -14.84
N ALA A 38 15.97 -8.20 -14.13
CA ALA A 38 16.20 -9.20 -13.09
C ALA A 38 15.34 -8.88 -11.86
N VAL A 39 14.82 -9.93 -11.24
CA VAL A 39 14.11 -9.84 -9.96
C VAL A 39 15.14 -10.01 -8.84
N PRO A 40 15.01 -9.29 -7.71
CA PRO A 40 15.80 -9.58 -6.54
C PRO A 40 15.61 -11.04 -6.09
N GLU A 41 16.71 -11.71 -5.75
CA GLU A 41 16.70 -13.03 -5.12
C GLU A 41 17.28 -12.91 -3.71
N PRO A 42 16.46 -12.53 -2.71
CA PRO A 42 16.89 -12.45 -1.32
C PRO A 42 17.38 -13.81 -0.78
N PRO A 43 18.22 -13.80 0.27
CA PRO A 43 18.55 -15.02 1.00
C PRO A 43 17.29 -15.58 1.68
N GLY A 44 17.04 -16.88 1.51
CA GLY A 44 15.92 -17.59 2.11
C GLY A 44 15.63 -18.91 1.40
N ASN A 45 15.38 -19.97 2.15
CA ASN A 45 15.18 -21.33 1.61
C ASN A 45 13.72 -21.61 1.20
N THR A 46 12.80 -20.73 1.59
CA THR A 46 11.36 -20.84 1.35
C THR A 46 10.79 -19.51 0.90
N LEU A 47 9.64 -19.52 0.22
CA LEU A 47 8.92 -18.30 -0.17
C LEU A 47 8.60 -17.43 1.05
N GLU A 48 8.30 -18.05 2.20
CA GLU A 48 7.99 -17.40 3.47
C GLU A 48 9.15 -16.55 4.00
N THR A 49 10.38 -17.02 3.81
CA THR A 49 11.60 -16.43 4.39
C THR A 49 12.42 -15.59 3.40
N LYS A 50 11.96 -15.47 2.14
CA LYS A 50 12.68 -14.70 1.12
C LYS A 50 12.70 -13.21 1.49
N PHE A 51 11.53 -12.61 1.65
CA PHE A 51 11.40 -11.15 1.89
C PHE A 51 11.11 -10.79 3.34
N LYS A 52 10.90 -11.79 4.21
CA LYS A 52 10.74 -11.62 5.65
C LYS A 52 11.70 -12.52 6.41
N ASP A 53 12.14 -12.07 7.58
CA ASP A 53 12.95 -12.91 8.46
C ASP A 53 12.11 -13.99 9.18
N ALA A 54 12.77 -14.81 9.98
CA ALA A 54 12.11 -15.89 10.73
C ALA A 54 11.07 -15.42 11.74
N GLN A 55 11.06 -14.13 12.11
CA GLN A 55 10.06 -13.51 12.99
C GLN A 55 8.93 -12.84 12.19
N GLY A 56 8.96 -12.92 10.86
CA GLY A 56 7.95 -12.29 10.00
C GLY A 56 8.14 -10.77 9.86
N ARG A 57 9.33 -10.23 10.14
CA ARG A 57 9.67 -8.82 9.87
C ARG A 57 10.19 -8.69 8.44
N VAL A 58 9.86 -7.59 7.77
CA VAL A 58 10.25 -7.28 6.39
C VAL A 58 11.74 -6.97 6.29
N LYS A 59 12.45 -7.73 5.45
CA LYS A 59 13.86 -7.48 5.13
C LYS A 59 14.01 -6.18 4.37
N ARG A 60 15.04 -5.40 4.71
CA ARG A 60 15.37 -4.15 4.02
C ARG A 60 15.96 -4.46 2.64
N GLN A 61 15.64 -3.63 1.64
CA GLN A 61 16.37 -3.66 0.36
C GLN A 61 17.52 -2.66 0.43
N ALA A 62 18.74 -3.14 0.24
CA ALA A 62 19.94 -2.31 0.13
C ALA A 62 20.16 -1.85 -1.31
N ALA A 63 20.50 -0.57 -1.48
CA ALA A 63 21.11 -0.08 -2.71
C ALA A 63 22.61 -0.34 -2.67
N ARG A 64 23.13 -1.13 -3.61
CA ARG A 64 24.57 -1.41 -3.76
C ARG A 64 25.19 -0.44 -4.77
N PHE A 65 26.24 0.26 -4.36
CA PHE A 65 26.99 1.20 -5.19
C PHE A 65 28.42 0.71 -5.44
N ARG A 66 28.90 0.95 -6.65
CA ARG A 66 30.23 0.61 -7.17
C ARG A 66 30.87 1.85 -7.79
N CYS A 67 32.20 1.91 -7.76
CA CYS A 67 32.96 2.92 -8.51
C CYS A 67 33.48 2.31 -9.80
N PHE A 68 33.28 3.01 -10.92
CA PHE A 68 33.83 2.70 -12.23
C PHE A 68 34.82 3.77 -12.64
N GLY A 69 36.00 3.35 -13.09
CA GLY A 69 37.01 4.20 -13.69
C GLY A 69 36.83 4.26 -15.19
N TYR A 70 37.00 5.44 -15.78
CA TYR A 70 36.85 5.68 -17.22
C TYR A 70 38.13 6.29 -17.80
N ASP A 71 38.42 5.96 -19.05
CA ASP A 71 39.41 6.65 -19.87
C ASP A 71 38.79 7.86 -20.59
N ASP A 72 39.61 8.60 -21.33
CA ASP A 72 39.17 9.79 -22.09
C ASP A 72 38.27 9.43 -23.31
N HIS A 73 38.10 8.14 -23.61
CA HIS A 73 37.23 7.63 -24.67
C HIS A 73 35.92 7.03 -24.13
N GLY A 74 35.71 7.08 -22.80
CA GLY A 74 34.51 6.57 -22.15
C GLY A 74 34.47 5.04 -22.02
N LYS A 75 35.55 4.32 -22.30
CA LYS A 75 35.68 2.91 -21.91
C LYS A 75 35.93 2.85 -20.40
N TYR A 76 35.56 1.72 -19.78
CA TYR A 76 35.55 1.64 -18.32
C TYR A 76 36.17 0.36 -17.77
N VAL A 77 36.49 0.41 -16.47
CA VAL A 77 36.88 -0.72 -15.61
C VAL A 77 36.18 -0.55 -14.26
N GLU A 78 35.68 -1.63 -13.68
CA GLU A 78 35.17 -1.59 -12.30
C GLU A 78 36.35 -1.48 -11.31
N LEU A 79 36.31 -0.47 -10.43
CA LEU A 79 37.34 -0.23 -9.43
C LEU A 79 37.06 -0.96 -8.12
N THR A 80 35.78 -1.07 -7.76
CA THR A 80 35.35 -1.83 -6.59
C THR A 80 35.74 -3.31 -6.75
N GLY A 81 36.22 -3.95 -5.68
CA GLY A 81 36.70 -5.34 -5.72
C GLY A 81 38.13 -5.52 -6.23
N LYS A 82 38.84 -4.46 -6.62
CA LYS A 82 40.29 -4.50 -6.94
C LYS A 82 41.12 -4.34 -5.68
N ALA A 83 42.19 -5.13 -5.52
CA ALA A 83 42.99 -5.16 -4.29
C ALA A 83 43.80 -3.85 -4.09
N GLU A 84 44.15 -3.21 -5.18
CA GLU A 84 44.88 -1.95 -5.26
C GLU A 84 44.00 -0.70 -5.07
N VAL A 85 42.69 -0.87 -4.87
CA VAL A 85 41.73 0.22 -4.74
C VAL A 85 41.20 0.32 -3.31
N THR A 86 41.16 1.54 -2.78
CA THR A 86 40.45 1.89 -1.55
C THR A 86 39.45 2.99 -1.86
N ILE A 87 38.21 2.83 -1.40
CA ILE A 87 37.14 3.81 -1.63
C ILE A 87 36.69 4.36 -0.29
N LYS A 88 36.76 5.67 -0.10
CA LYS A 88 36.10 6.34 1.02
C LYS A 88 34.71 6.78 0.55
N TRP A 89 33.68 6.17 1.10
CA TRP A 89 32.30 6.51 0.82
C TRP A 89 31.82 7.55 1.83
N GLU A 90 31.01 8.50 1.36
CA GLU A 90 30.25 9.43 2.20
C GLU A 90 28.81 9.51 1.71
N VAL A 91 27.85 9.41 2.62
CA VAL A 91 26.42 9.53 2.32
C VAL A 91 25.81 10.54 3.28
N THR A 92 24.93 11.39 2.75
CA THR A 92 24.08 12.27 3.55
C THR A 92 22.63 11.91 3.29
N LEU A 93 21.86 11.58 4.32
CA LEU A 93 20.42 11.32 4.21
C LEU A 93 19.63 12.43 4.91
N ALA A 94 18.48 12.81 4.36
CA ALA A 94 17.51 13.61 5.07
C ALA A 94 16.06 13.28 4.65
N ASN A 95 15.12 13.62 5.52
CA ASN A 95 13.70 13.64 5.24
C ASN A 95 13.18 15.07 5.41
N LYS A 96 12.62 15.63 4.33
CA LYS A 96 12.06 17.00 4.30
C LYS A 96 10.54 17.02 4.22
N LYS A 97 9.87 15.87 4.30
CA LYS A 97 8.43 15.77 4.03
C LYS A 97 7.59 16.68 4.93
N ALA A 98 7.90 16.77 6.23
CA ALA A 98 7.14 17.64 7.15
C ALA A 98 7.35 19.14 6.87
N ALA A 99 8.48 19.50 6.26
CA ALA A 99 8.80 20.85 5.83
C ALA A 99 8.35 21.18 4.39
N ALA A 100 7.89 20.17 3.64
CA ALA A 100 7.56 20.32 2.22
C ALA A 100 6.27 21.15 2.01
N PRO A 101 6.12 21.77 0.82
CA PRO A 101 4.83 22.31 0.39
C PRO A 101 3.73 21.24 0.31
N VAL A 102 2.48 21.68 0.45
CA VAL A 102 1.29 20.83 0.32
C VAL A 102 1.22 20.23 -1.10
N PHE A 103 1.08 18.90 -1.17
CA PHE A 103 0.85 18.19 -2.44
C PHE A 103 -0.62 18.34 -2.88
N PRO A 104 -0.95 18.46 -4.18
CA PRO A 104 -0.04 18.38 -5.34
C PRO A 104 0.71 19.67 -5.66
N ASP A 105 0.02 20.81 -5.57
CA ASP A 105 0.47 22.07 -6.16
C ASP A 105 0.35 23.26 -5.17
N GLY A 106 0.27 22.98 -3.86
CA GLY A 106 0.22 24.00 -2.83
C GLY A 106 1.57 24.70 -2.64
N GLU A 107 1.53 26.01 -2.44
CA GLU A 107 2.74 26.81 -2.18
C GLU A 107 3.14 26.84 -0.70
N GLU A 108 2.15 26.70 0.20
CA GLU A 108 2.38 26.70 1.64
C GLU A 108 2.94 25.36 2.13
N ARG A 109 3.79 25.41 3.17
CA ARG A 109 4.31 24.21 3.84
C ARG A 109 3.21 23.46 4.57
N ARG A 110 3.29 22.12 4.58
CA ARG A 110 2.39 21.22 5.33
C ARG A 110 2.23 21.62 6.80
N ASN A 111 3.32 22.06 7.44
CA ASN A 111 3.32 22.57 8.81
C ASN A 111 3.51 24.09 8.84
N LYS A 112 2.47 24.81 8.40
CA LYS A 112 2.45 26.29 8.36
C LYS A 112 2.75 26.89 9.74
N GLY A 113 3.52 27.98 9.75
CA GLY A 113 3.87 28.71 10.97
C GLY A 113 4.99 28.10 11.83
N GLN A 114 5.40 26.84 11.58
CA GLN A 114 6.49 26.19 12.33
C GLN A 114 7.86 26.43 11.65
N GLN A 115 8.94 26.43 12.43
CA GLN A 115 10.29 26.68 11.91
C GLN A 115 10.75 25.51 11.03
N GLU A 116 11.25 25.78 9.83
CA GLU A 116 11.65 24.73 8.87
C GLU A 116 12.72 23.79 9.44
N LYS A 117 13.73 24.34 10.12
CA LYS A 117 14.80 23.57 10.76
C LYS A 117 14.32 22.58 11.83
N ASP A 118 13.14 22.81 12.41
CA ASP A 118 12.54 21.92 13.41
C ASP A 118 11.80 20.76 12.72
N LEU A 119 11.46 20.90 11.44
CA LEU A 119 10.64 19.94 10.68
C LEU A 119 11.47 19.00 9.78
N ILE A 120 12.74 19.31 9.52
CA ILE A 120 13.63 18.50 8.68
C ILE A 120 14.41 17.52 9.53
N ILE A 121 14.33 16.23 9.19
CA ILE A 121 15.16 15.18 9.81
C ILE A 121 16.46 15.08 9.02
N ALA A 122 17.56 15.59 9.56
CA ALA A 122 18.87 15.61 8.92
C ALA A 122 19.99 15.19 9.90
N PRO A 123 20.27 13.88 10.04
CA PRO A 123 21.30 13.34 10.95
C PRO A 123 22.77 13.68 10.57
N GLY A 124 22.98 14.40 9.45
CA GLY A 124 24.29 14.74 8.91
C GLY A 124 24.90 13.61 8.07
N SER A 125 26.12 13.83 7.55
CA SER A 125 26.83 12.83 6.75
C SER A 125 27.38 11.67 7.59
N ARG A 126 27.54 10.51 6.96
CA ARG A 126 28.28 9.36 7.48
C ARG A 126 29.25 8.87 6.43
N GLY A 127 30.40 8.36 6.87
CA GLY A 127 31.41 7.80 5.99
C GLY A 127 31.76 6.36 6.36
N ILE A 128 32.15 5.57 5.36
CA ILE A 128 32.62 4.19 5.53
C ILE A 128 33.69 3.89 4.47
N VAL A 129 34.67 3.06 4.80
CA VAL A 129 35.76 2.71 3.88
C VAL A 129 35.47 1.35 3.25
N GLY A 130 35.40 1.33 1.91
CA GLY A 130 35.31 0.12 1.10
C GLY A 130 36.68 -0.32 0.61
N THR A 131 37.06 -1.56 0.94
CA THR A 131 38.23 -2.27 0.40
C THR A 131 37.86 -3.72 0.19
N LYS A 132 38.60 -4.42 -0.67
CA LYS A 132 38.48 -5.88 -0.75
C LYS A 132 39.01 -6.50 0.54
N THR A 133 38.14 -7.17 1.31
CA THR A 133 38.47 -7.70 2.63
C THR A 133 37.55 -8.86 3.00
N THR A 134 38.04 -9.77 3.84
CA THR A 134 37.22 -10.82 4.48
C THR A 134 36.51 -10.33 5.74
N THR A 135 36.87 -9.14 6.23
CA THR A 135 36.32 -8.56 7.46
C THR A 135 35.89 -7.13 7.17
N PRO A 136 34.69 -6.91 6.61
CA PRO A 136 34.16 -5.58 6.39
C PRO A 136 34.05 -4.77 7.69
N PRO A 137 34.16 -3.43 7.64
CA PRO A 137 33.94 -2.56 8.79
C PRO A 137 32.53 -2.72 9.39
N ALA A 138 32.41 -2.36 10.67
CA ALA A 138 31.11 -2.32 11.33
C ALA A 138 30.14 -1.33 10.64
N PRO A 139 28.83 -1.60 10.63
CA PRO A 139 27.83 -0.70 10.07
C PRO A 139 27.86 0.69 10.72
N VAL A 140 27.58 1.73 9.93
CA VAL A 140 27.53 3.12 10.40
C VAL A 140 26.10 3.66 10.26
N ALA A 141 25.44 3.94 11.38
CA ALA A 141 24.03 4.32 11.40
C ALA A 141 23.77 5.83 11.30
N PHE A 142 22.60 6.18 10.75
CA PHE A 142 21.97 7.50 10.79
C PHE A 142 20.85 7.50 11.86
N ASP A 143 21.22 7.30 13.12
CA ASP A 143 20.33 7.03 14.26
C ASP A 143 20.10 8.23 15.20
N ASN A 144 20.56 9.42 14.80
CA ASN A 144 20.44 10.66 15.57
C ASN A 144 19.51 11.70 14.90
N GLY A 145 18.60 11.25 14.02
CA GLY A 145 17.59 12.11 13.43
C GLY A 145 16.66 12.72 14.49
N ARG A 146 16.16 13.92 14.23
CA ARG A 146 15.28 14.65 15.15
C ARG A 146 14.25 15.48 14.38
N VAL A 147 13.04 15.57 14.91
CA VAL A 147 12.00 16.52 14.49
C VAL A 147 11.31 17.11 15.72
N LYS A 148 10.79 18.33 15.60
CA LYS A 148 9.98 19.00 16.62
C LYS A 148 8.71 19.55 15.98
N PHE A 149 7.58 19.21 16.58
CA PHE A 149 6.26 19.73 16.24
C PHE A 149 5.71 20.55 17.40
N THR A 150 4.94 21.59 17.08
CA THR A 150 4.22 22.39 18.07
C THR A 150 2.76 22.54 17.65
N ILE A 151 1.84 22.13 18.51
CA ILE A 151 0.39 22.34 18.35
C ILE A 151 -0.11 23.15 19.54
N GLY A 152 -0.63 24.36 19.28
CA GLY A 152 -0.96 25.31 20.34
C GLY A 152 0.27 25.65 21.19
N THR A 153 0.19 25.42 22.49
CA THR A 153 1.31 25.61 23.43
C THR A 153 2.12 24.33 23.70
N VAL A 154 1.71 23.19 23.14
CA VAL A 154 2.33 21.89 23.38
C VAL A 154 3.36 21.61 22.29
N ALA A 155 4.60 21.35 22.70
CA ALA A 155 5.67 20.93 21.81
C ALA A 155 6.02 19.46 22.02
N LYS A 156 6.17 18.70 20.94
CA LYS A 156 6.71 17.34 20.93
C LYS A 156 8.02 17.32 20.15
N VAL A 157 9.08 16.86 20.80
CA VAL A 157 10.31 16.45 20.13
C VAL A 157 10.27 14.94 19.95
N ILE A 158 10.61 14.48 18.76
CA ILE A 158 10.88 13.08 18.44
C ILE A 158 12.36 13.01 18.07
N ASP A 159 13.13 12.29 18.85
CA ASP A 159 14.58 12.12 18.70
C ASP A 159 14.93 10.67 18.31
N LYS A 160 16.21 10.43 18.04
CA LYS A 160 16.76 9.12 17.66
C LYS A 160 16.06 8.47 16.46
N ILE A 161 15.61 9.29 15.52
CA ILE A 161 14.99 8.81 14.28
C ILE A 161 16.07 8.17 13.42
N TYR A 162 15.89 6.89 13.12
CA TYR A 162 16.80 6.09 12.32
C TYR A 162 16.45 6.21 10.83
N LEU A 163 17.27 6.89 10.04
CA LEU A 163 17.07 7.03 8.59
C LEU A 163 17.73 5.92 7.75
N GLY A 164 18.58 5.10 8.37
CA GLY A 164 19.30 4.04 7.67
C GLY A 164 20.69 3.77 8.22
N GLU A 165 21.46 2.99 7.47
CA GLU A 165 22.88 2.70 7.78
C GLU A 165 23.69 2.43 6.52
N LEU A 166 25.00 2.60 6.65
CA LEU A 166 26.01 2.26 5.66
C LEU A 166 26.70 0.95 6.05
N ARG A 167 26.91 0.10 5.06
CA ARG A 167 27.77 -1.09 5.16
C ARG A 167 28.65 -1.17 3.92
N THR A 168 29.63 -2.06 3.94
CA THR A 168 30.29 -2.50 2.71
C THR A 168 30.24 -4.01 2.60
N ASP A 169 30.16 -4.53 1.37
CA ASP A 169 30.40 -5.95 1.15
C ASP A 169 31.91 -6.26 1.12
N GLU A 170 32.25 -7.55 0.95
CA GLU A 170 33.63 -8.05 0.91
C GLU A 170 34.47 -7.48 -0.24
N ASN A 171 33.82 -6.93 -1.28
CA ASN A 171 34.50 -6.27 -2.40
C ASN A 171 34.67 -4.75 -2.17
N GLY A 172 34.17 -4.22 -1.05
CA GLY A 172 34.18 -2.81 -0.75
C GLY A 172 33.08 -2.01 -1.49
N CYS A 173 32.07 -2.68 -2.06
CA CYS A 173 30.88 -2.00 -2.58
C CYS A 173 30.15 -1.36 -1.41
N LEU A 174 29.67 -0.13 -1.57
CA LEU A 174 28.82 0.50 -0.56
C LEU A 174 27.43 -0.12 -0.61
N LEU A 175 26.89 -0.48 0.56
CA LEU A 175 25.49 -0.82 0.75
C LEU A 175 24.85 0.30 1.56
N VAL A 176 23.81 0.92 1.00
CA VAL A 176 22.96 1.87 1.74
C VAL A 176 21.63 1.19 2.04
N LEU A 177 21.32 1.04 3.33
CA LEU A 177 20.04 0.54 3.81
C LEU A 177 19.21 1.71 4.31
N GLY A 178 17.91 1.70 4.02
CA GLY A 178 16.97 2.71 4.49
C GLY A 178 16.53 2.52 5.96
N GLY A 179 15.57 3.33 6.37
CA GLY A 179 14.91 3.27 7.67
C GLY A 179 14.18 1.95 7.94
N ARG A 180 13.48 1.91 9.09
CA ARG A 180 12.76 0.75 9.60
C ARG A 180 11.26 0.74 9.26
N GLY A 181 10.79 1.71 8.49
CA GLY A 181 9.39 1.87 8.11
C GLY A 181 8.53 2.45 9.23
N LEU A 182 9.14 3.18 10.16
CA LEU A 182 8.46 3.79 11.30
C LEU A 182 7.90 5.18 10.94
N SER A 183 6.66 5.43 11.37
CA SER A 183 6.05 6.76 11.35
C SER A 183 5.61 7.19 12.73
N GLN A 184 5.74 8.48 13.02
CA GLN A 184 5.51 9.05 14.35
C GLN A 184 4.85 10.42 14.22
N ARG A 185 4.23 10.90 15.30
CA ARG A 185 3.52 12.18 15.32
C ARG A 185 3.59 12.93 16.64
N HIS A 186 3.21 14.21 16.60
CA HIS A 186 2.76 14.92 17.79
C HIS A 186 1.49 14.23 18.36
N PRO A 187 1.32 14.07 19.69
CA PRO A 187 0.14 13.42 20.28
C PRO A 187 -1.21 14.03 19.85
N GLY A 188 -1.25 15.34 19.67
CA GLY A 188 -2.42 16.06 19.16
C GLY A 188 -2.57 16.12 17.63
N ALA A 189 -1.66 15.52 16.85
CA ALA A 189 -1.84 15.44 15.40
C ALA A 189 -2.98 14.48 15.07
N LYS A 190 -3.62 14.60 13.91
CA LYS A 190 -4.62 13.63 13.42
C LYS A 190 -4.17 13.05 12.08
N LEU A 191 -4.73 11.90 11.70
CA LEU A 191 -4.53 11.29 10.39
C LEU A 191 -5.83 11.45 9.59
N GLU A 192 -5.95 12.56 8.87
CA GLU A 192 -7.20 12.96 8.19
C GLU A 192 -7.06 12.94 6.66
N GLU A 193 -5.84 13.05 6.15
CA GLU A 193 -5.56 13.16 4.71
C GLU A 193 -4.72 11.99 4.19
N THR A 194 -4.79 11.77 2.87
CA THR A 194 -3.94 10.78 2.21
C THR A 194 -2.48 11.23 2.11
N PHE A 195 -2.25 12.51 1.78
CA PHE A 195 -0.91 12.99 1.38
C PHE A 195 -0.28 13.96 2.39
N ASN A 196 -1.08 14.83 3.01
CA ASN A 196 -0.58 15.98 3.76
C ASN A 196 -1.04 15.98 5.22
N ASN A 197 -0.56 15.02 6.01
CA ASN A 197 -0.87 15.02 7.45
C ASN A 197 0.13 15.90 8.21
N ALA A 198 -0.35 17.01 8.78
CA ALA A 198 0.46 17.91 9.59
C ALA A 198 0.93 17.23 10.88
N ASN A 199 2.10 17.62 11.38
CA ASN A 199 2.70 17.14 12.63
C ASN A 199 3.00 15.62 12.69
N TRP A 200 3.14 15.01 11.51
CA TRP A 200 3.64 13.64 11.31
C TRP A 200 5.06 13.66 10.76
N CYS A 201 5.80 12.56 10.97
CA CYS A 201 7.06 12.23 10.30
C CYS A 201 7.14 10.74 9.98
N ASP A 202 8.01 10.38 9.03
CA ASP A 202 8.39 9.00 8.72
C ASP A 202 9.91 8.89 8.51
N ASP A 203 10.41 7.68 8.26
CA ASP A 203 11.84 7.38 8.11
C ASP A 203 12.28 7.05 6.67
N VAL A 204 11.43 7.35 5.69
CA VAL A 204 11.82 7.47 4.28
C VAL A 204 12.86 8.59 4.16
N SER A 205 13.82 8.49 3.26
CA SER A 205 14.81 9.55 3.07
C SER A 205 15.44 9.49 1.68
N ASP A 206 16.16 10.54 1.32
CA ASP A 206 17.03 10.52 0.15
C ASP A 206 18.25 11.42 0.36
N GLY A 207 19.28 11.21 -0.46
CA GLY A 207 20.40 12.14 -0.51
C GLY A 207 21.61 11.66 -1.31
N PRO A 208 22.66 12.49 -1.36
CA PRO A 208 23.84 12.25 -2.18
C PRO A 208 24.70 11.10 -1.65
N VAL A 209 25.28 10.36 -2.58
CA VAL A 209 26.34 9.38 -2.36
C VAL A 209 27.61 9.92 -3.03
N ARG A 210 28.67 10.10 -2.25
CA ARG A 210 29.97 10.61 -2.67
C ARG A 210 31.06 9.58 -2.41
N ALA A 211 32.13 9.65 -3.19
CA ALA A 211 33.27 8.77 -3.01
C ALA A 211 34.59 9.45 -3.37
N GLU A 212 35.64 9.13 -2.63
CA GLU A 212 37.03 9.32 -3.03
C GLU A 212 37.66 7.95 -3.28
N ALA A 213 38.10 7.71 -4.51
CA ALA A 213 38.80 6.48 -4.88
C ALA A 213 40.31 6.72 -4.88
N THR A 214 41.03 5.89 -4.13
CA THR A 214 42.49 5.83 -4.11
C THR A 214 42.93 4.57 -4.85
N ILE A 215 43.74 4.73 -5.90
CA ILE A 215 44.26 3.66 -6.75
C ILE A 215 45.78 3.59 -6.57
N LYS A 216 46.32 2.39 -6.27
CA LYS A 216 47.76 2.15 -6.11
C LYS A 216 48.32 1.33 -7.27
N VAL A 217 49.03 1.97 -8.21
CA VAL A 217 49.61 1.29 -9.38
C VAL A 217 51.09 1.62 -9.48
N GLY A 218 51.94 0.59 -9.62
CA GLY A 218 53.39 0.77 -9.79
C GLY A 218 54.09 1.47 -8.61
N GLY A 219 53.54 1.35 -7.39
CA GLY A 219 54.04 2.05 -6.19
C GLY A 219 53.58 3.50 -6.04
N ALA A 220 52.91 4.08 -7.03
CA ALA A 220 52.32 5.42 -6.96
C ALA A 220 50.86 5.38 -6.51
N GLU A 221 50.44 6.38 -5.73
CA GLU A 221 49.06 6.56 -5.29
C GLU A 221 48.37 7.67 -6.09
N ARG A 222 47.21 7.37 -6.69
CA ARG A 222 46.37 8.33 -7.42
C ARG A 222 45.02 8.44 -6.73
N LYS A 223 44.56 9.67 -6.50
CA LYS A 223 43.27 9.96 -5.86
C LYS A 223 42.31 10.59 -6.85
N PHE A 224 41.07 10.12 -6.83
CA PHE A 224 39.99 10.62 -7.68
C PHE A 224 38.77 10.92 -6.82
N THR A 225 38.22 12.12 -6.97
CA THR A 225 36.86 12.42 -6.49
C THR A 225 35.88 11.90 -7.54
N ALA A 226 35.03 10.95 -7.15
CA ALA A 226 34.06 10.38 -8.07
C ALA A 226 32.92 11.37 -8.38
N GLU A 227 32.37 11.33 -9.59
CA GLU A 227 31.10 12.01 -9.87
C GLU A 227 30.01 11.39 -8.97
N PRO A 228 29.27 12.20 -8.19
CA PRO A 228 28.39 11.69 -7.15
C PRO A 228 27.13 11.03 -7.71
N ALA A 229 26.60 10.07 -6.95
CA ALA A 229 25.30 9.45 -7.16
C ALA A 229 24.28 9.95 -6.12
N TRP A 230 23.09 9.36 -6.11
CA TRP A 230 22.03 9.61 -5.14
C TRP A 230 21.42 8.29 -4.67
N VAL A 231 20.82 8.29 -3.48
CA VAL A 231 20.05 7.16 -2.96
C VAL A 231 18.67 7.62 -2.54
N LEU A 232 17.65 6.80 -2.80
CA LEU A 232 16.29 6.95 -2.28
C LEU A 232 15.99 5.73 -1.39
N ALA A 233 15.60 5.96 -0.15
CA ALA A 233 15.08 4.96 0.76
C ALA A 233 13.54 5.01 0.75
N ALA A 234 12.94 4.21 -0.13
CA ALA A 234 11.51 4.24 -0.44
C ALA A 234 10.68 3.20 0.36
N PRO A 235 9.33 3.21 0.26
CA PRO A 235 8.49 2.13 0.77
C PRO A 235 8.85 0.73 0.23
N PRO A 236 8.45 -0.36 0.91
CA PRO A 236 8.61 -1.72 0.40
C PRO A 236 7.88 -1.96 -0.93
N LYS A 237 8.31 -2.96 -1.70
CA LYS A 237 7.63 -3.44 -2.90
C LYS A 237 7.13 -4.87 -2.64
N PHE A 238 5.85 -5.03 -2.33
CA PHE A 238 5.28 -6.30 -1.88
C PHE A 238 5.10 -7.35 -3.00
N ALA A 239 5.15 -6.95 -4.28
CA ALA A 239 5.25 -7.87 -5.41
C ALA A 239 6.50 -7.56 -6.25
N PRO A 240 7.70 -7.98 -5.82
CA PRO A 240 8.96 -7.61 -6.45
C PRO A 240 9.06 -8.07 -7.91
N GLU A 241 8.41 -9.19 -8.24
CA GLU A 241 8.34 -9.77 -9.59
C GLU A 241 7.37 -9.07 -10.54
N ALA A 242 6.39 -8.33 -10.00
CA ALA A 242 5.42 -7.56 -10.77
C ALA A 242 6.05 -6.24 -11.27
N GLU A 243 5.75 -5.86 -12.51
CA GLU A 243 6.35 -4.69 -13.16
C GLU A 243 5.30 -3.63 -13.49
N SER A 244 5.58 -2.37 -13.18
CA SER A 244 4.74 -1.26 -13.61
C SER A 244 4.80 -1.11 -15.14
N PRO A 245 3.67 -0.89 -15.84
CA PRO A 245 3.66 -0.67 -17.29
C PRO A 245 4.56 0.48 -17.76
N THR A 246 4.59 1.55 -16.95
CA THR A 246 5.55 2.64 -17.07
C THR A 246 6.40 2.64 -15.81
N SER A 247 7.67 2.26 -15.96
CA SER A 247 8.65 2.34 -14.88
C SER A 247 9.20 3.76 -14.71
N LEU A 248 9.84 4.03 -13.57
CA LEU A 248 10.49 5.32 -13.34
C LEU A 248 11.58 5.61 -14.40
N TRP A 249 12.28 4.57 -14.88
CA TRP A 249 13.23 4.69 -15.99
C TRP A 249 12.56 5.28 -17.24
N ASP A 250 11.44 4.69 -17.68
CA ASP A 250 10.73 5.12 -18.88
C ASP A 250 10.26 6.57 -18.78
N GLN A 251 9.73 6.95 -17.62
CA GLN A 251 9.22 8.30 -17.38
C GLN A 251 10.36 9.34 -17.39
N ILE A 252 11.52 9.03 -16.80
CA ILE A 252 12.70 9.90 -16.83
C ILE A 252 13.25 10.02 -18.26
N MET A 253 13.39 8.91 -19.00
CA MET A 253 13.85 8.94 -20.39
C MET A 253 12.94 9.81 -21.27
N HIS A 254 11.62 9.69 -21.07
CA HIS A 254 10.65 10.54 -21.76
C HIS A 254 10.79 12.00 -21.37
N ALA A 255 10.88 12.32 -20.07
CA ALA A 255 11.01 13.68 -19.57
C ALA A 255 12.25 14.39 -20.14
N PHE A 256 13.34 13.65 -20.34
CA PHE A 256 14.60 14.13 -20.93
C PHE A 256 14.58 14.23 -22.46
N GLY A 257 13.51 13.78 -23.12
CA GLY A 257 13.39 13.82 -24.57
C GLY A 257 14.21 12.77 -25.30
N VAL A 258 14.64 11.70 -24.62
CA VAL A 258 15.36 10.58 -25.24
C VAL A 258 14.47 9.95 -26.30
N LYS A 259 14.95 9.90 -27.55
CA LYS A 259 14.19 9.36 -28.67
C LYS A 259 14.13 7.83 -28.62
N ALA A 260 13.06 7.26 -29.18
CA ALA A 260 12.98 5.82 -29.40
C ALA A 260 14.06 5.37 -30.40
N PRO A 261 14.79 4.26 -30.14
CA PRO A 261 15.82 3.74 -31.06
C PRO A 261 15.28 3.52 -32.47
N ALA A 262 16.10 3.71 -33.51
CA ALA A 262 15.69 3.50 -34.90
C ALA A 262 15.13 2.09 -35.11
N ARG A 263 15.81 1.08 -34.55
CA ARG A 263 15.36 -0.30 -34.42
C ARG A 263 15.41 -0.66 -32.92
N PRO A 264 14.27 -0.72 -32.22
CA PRO A 264 14.24 -1.10 -30.82
C PRO A 264 14.68 -2.55 -30.64
N SER A 265 15.32 -2.87 -29.52
CA SER A 265 15.61 -4.26 -29.14
C SER A 265 14.34 -4.93 -28.62
N TYR A 266 14.07 -6.18 -29.02
CA TYR A 266 12.94 -6.90 -28.47
C TYR A 266 13.11 -7.14 -26.97
N VAL A 267 14.30 -7.56 -26.53
CA VAL A 267 14.60 -7.88 -25.12
C VAL A 267 14.61 -6.62 -24.24
N HIS A 268 15.20 -5.53 -24.73
CA HIS A 268 15.42 -4.33 -23.93
C HIS A 268 14.31 -3.30 -24.05
N ASP A 269 13.63 -3.16 -25.19
CA ASP A 269 12.65 -2.08 -25.39
C ASP A 269 11.20 -2.59 -25.46
N VAL A 270 10.96 -3.76 -26.06
CA VAL A 270 9.60 -4.28 -26.30
C VAL A 270 9.11 -5.21 -25.19
N PHE A 271 9.95 -6.17 -24.79
CA PHE A 271 9.63 -7.21 -23.82
C PHE A 271 9.12 -6.64 -22.50
N PRO A 272 9.74 -5.62 -21.86
CA PRO A 272 9.24 -5.08 -20.60
C PRO A 272 7.81 -4.51 -20.70
N ILE A 273 7.49 -3.84 -21.80
CA ILE A 273 6.14 -3.29 -22.05
C ILE A 273 5.11 -4.41 -22.19
N LEU A 274 5.48 -5.53 -22.83
CA LEU A 274 4.60 -6.68 -23.01
C LEU A 274 4.55 -7.63 -21.80
N GLN A 275 5.58 -7.63 -20.97
CA GLN A 275 5.68 -8.48 -19.79
C GLN A 275 4.93 -7.89 -18.59
N SER A 276 5.00 -6.58 -18.39
CA SER A 276 4.29 -5.88 -17.30
C SER A 276 2.81 -6.29 -17.15
N PRO A 277 1.94 -6.24 -18.19
CA PRO A 277 0.54 -6.67 -18.04
C PRO A 277 0.41 -8.17 -17.72
N ARG A 278 1.30 -9.05 -18.20
CA ARG A 278 1.27 -10.48 -17.86
C ARG A 278 1.55 -10.74 -16.37
N THR A 279 2.27 -9.84 -15.70
CA THR A 279 2.56 -9.95 -14.26
C THR A 279 1.47 -9.34 -13.38
N MET A 280 0.66 -8.40 -13.91
CA MET A 280 -0.39 -7.73 -13.13
C MET A 280 -1.45 -8.70 -12.59
N LYS A 281 -1.67 -9.84 -13.23
CA LYS A 281 -2.56 -10.89 -12.68
C LYS A 281 -2.14 -11.35 -11.29
N GLY A 282 -0.87 -11.25 -10.90
CA GLY A 282 -0.46 -11.64 -9.55
C GLY A 282 -1.00 -10.71 -8.46
N VAL A 283 -1.34 -9.47 -8.83
CA VAL A 283 -1.60 -8.36 -7.91
C VAL A 283 -2.92 -7.62 -8.19
N SER A 284 -3.63 -8.02 -9.23
CA SER A 284 -4.95 -7.50 -9.57
C SER A 284 -5.81 -8.55 -10.27
N GLN A 285 -7.01 -8.77 -9.74
CA GLN A 285 -7.99 -9.69 -10.33
C GLN A 285 -8.46 -9.22 -11.71
N ALA A 286 -8.61 -7.90 -11.91
CA ALA A 286 -9.04 -7.31 -13.17
C ALA A 286 -8.09 -7.60 -14.35
N SER A 287 -6.84 -7.98 -14.07
CA SER A 287 -5.87 -8.38 -15.10
C SER A 287 -5.87 -9.88 -15.41
N ALA A 288 -6.57 -10.70 -14.62
CA ALA A 288 -6.59 -12.15 -14.78
C ALA A 288 -7.29 -12.56 -16.08
N GLY A 289 -6.69 -13.47 -16.84
CA GLY A 289 -7.27 -13.98 -18.10
C GLY A 289 -7.15 -13.07 -19.32
N HIS A 290 -6.67 -11.82 -19.18
CA HIS A 290 -6.62 -10.85 -20.28
C HIS A 290 -5.30 -10.84 -21.08
N HIS A 291 -4.21 -11.43 -20.57
CA HIS A 291 -2.85 -11.30 -21.15
C HIS A 291 -2.14 -12.65 -21.34
N GLY A 292 -2.49 -13.38 -22.42
CA GLY A 292 -2.10 -14.78 -22.64
C GLY A 292 -1.05 -15.10 -23.72
N TRP A 293 -0.25 -14.12 -24.18
CA TRP A 293 0.75 -14.36 -25.24
C TRP A 293 2.05 -15.00 -24.72
N ARG A 294 2.80 -15.65 -25.64
CA ARG A 294 4.15 -16.18 -25.43
C ARG A 294 5.21 -15.23 -25.98
N HIS A 295 6.38 -15.15 -25.35
CA HIS A 295 7.51 -14.43 -25.93
C HIS A 295 8.36 -15.34 -26.82
N PRO A 296 9.03 -14.80 -27.85
CA PRO A 296 8.91 -13.44 -28.34
C PRO A 296 7.67 -13.29 -29.25
N VAL A 297 6.90 -12.22 -29.06
CA VAL A 297 5.75 -11.87 -29.92
C VAL A 297 6.26 -11.24 -31.21
N THR A 298 6.50 -12.09 -32.21
CA THR A 298 7.17 -11.74 -33.47
C THR A 298 6.34 -12.06 -34.71
N ASP A 299 5.17 -12.68 -34.59
CA ASP A 299 4.25 -12.88 -35.70
C ASP A 299 3.36 -11.65 -35.90
N GLU A 300 3.18 -11.23 -37.16
CA GLU A 300 2.43 -10.02 -37.49
C GLU A 300 0.98 -10.02 -36.98
N PRO A 301 0.19 -11.12 -37.10
CA PRO A 301 -1.19 -11.13 -36.62
C PRO A 301 -1.30 -10.85 -35.11
N THR A 302 -0.43 -11.44 -34.29
CA THR A 302 -0.45 -11.21 -32.84
C THR A 302 0.02 -9.80 -32.51
N ARG A 303 1.06 -9.28 -33.17
CA ARG A 303 1.50 -7.89 -32.98
C ARG A 303 0.36 -6.90 -33.23
N ARG A 304 -0.38 -7.07 -34.34
CA ARG A 304 -1.54 -6.21 -34.68
C ARG A 304 -2.64 -6.28 -33.62
N ARG A 305 -2.99 -7.49 -33.14
CA ARG A 305 -4.02 -7.66 -32.10
C ARG A 305 -3.64 -7.00 -30.77
N VAL A 306 -2.39 -7.17 -30.33
CA VAL A 306 -1.89 -6.58 -29.10
C VAL A 306 -1.80 -5.07 -29.21
N PHE A 307 -1.20 -4.54 -30.29
CA PHE A 307 -1.05 -3.09 -30.48
C PHE A 307 -2.39 -2.35 -30.52
N LYS A 308 -3.45 -2.96 -31.10
CA LYS A 308 -4.81 -2.40 -31.10
C LYS A 308 -5.37 -2.13 -29.68
N ARG A 309 -4.83 -2.80 -28.66
CA ARG A 309 -5.24 -2.63 -27.26
C ARG A 309 -4.33 -1.66 -26.49
N ILE A 310 -3.21 -1.20 -27.05
CA ILE A 310 -2.33 -0.24 -26.39
C ILE A 310 -2.90 1.16 -26.58
N GLY A 311 -3.13 1.88 -25.48
CA GLY A 311 -3.59 3.26 -25.52
C GLY A 311 -2.56 4.19 -26.16
N ASP A 312 -3.03 5.14 -26.99
CA ASP A 312 -2.21 6.20 -27.58
C ASP A 312 -2.02 7.38 -26.61
N PRO A 313 -0.87 7.53 -25.96
CA PRO A 313 -0.67 8.52 -24.91
C PRO A 313 -0.76 9.97 -25.41
N THR A 314 -0.74 10.20 -26.73
CA THR A 314 -0.89 11.53 -27.31
C THR A 314 -2.34 12.05 -27.25
N LYS A 315 -3.32 11.18 -26.99
CA LYS A 315 -4.74 11.51 -26.86
C LYS A 315 -5.12 11.56 -25.39
N ASN A 316 -4.79 12.65 -24.69
CA ASN A 316 -5.07 12.86 -23.27
C ASN A 316 -4.60 11.71 -22.35
N GLY A 317 -3.41 11.13 -22.60
CA GLY A 317 -2.84 10.08 -21.75
C GLY A 317 -3.46 8.69 -21.90
N THR A 318 -4.17 8.40 -22.99
CA THR A 318 -5.14 7.28 -23.03
C THR A 318 -4.57 5.89 -22.75
N GLY A 319 -5.45 5.05 -22.21
CA GLY A 319 -5.28 4.09 -21.11
C GLY A 319 -6.41 4.40 -20.11
N GLY A 320 -6.97 3.43 -19.40
CA GLY A 320 -8.00 3.68 -18.37
C GLY A 320 -9.47 3.86 -18.83
N THR A 321 -9.78 3.82 -20.13
CA THR A 321 -11.17 3.75 -20.63
C THR A 321 -11.34 2.61 -21.64
N ASP A 322 -12.54 2.04 -21.72
CA ASP A 322 -12.92 0.95 -22.65
C ASP A 322 -12.03 -0.32 -22.55
N SER A 323 -11.63 -0.86 -23.71
CA SER A 323 -10.81 -2.07 -23.87
C SER A 323 -9.30 -1.80 -24.02
N LEU A 324 -8.84 -0.56 -23.74
CA LEU A 324 -7.45 -0.14 -23.91
C LEU A 324 -6.61 -0.34 -22.63
N MET A 325 -5.31 -0.51 -22.82
CA MET A 325 -4.33 -0.82 -21.78
C MET A 325 -3.16 0.19 -21.78
N PRO A 326 -2.55 0.43 -20.61
CA PRO A 326 -2.95 -0.05 -19.29
C PRO A 326 -4.19 0.69 -18.75
N GLN A 327 -5.00 0.01 -17.92
CA GLN A 327 -6.13 0.61 -17.21
C GLN A 327 -5.65 1.25 -15.91
N LEU A 328 -5.22 2.50 -15.99
CA LEU A 328 -4.78 3.32 -14.84
C LEU A 328 -5.68 4.56 -14.73
N THR A 329 -5.82 5.11 -13.53
CA THR A 329 -6.58 6.34 -13.27
C THR A 329 -5.70 7.59 -13.17
N GLU A 330 -6.32 8.77 -13.25
CA GLU A 330 -5.67 10.09 -13.13
C GLU A 330 -4.50 10.29 -14.10
N LEU A 331 -4.66 9.72 -15.30
CA LEU A 331 -3.74 9.89 -16.40
C LEU A 331 -3.92 11.26 -17.03
N THR A 332 -2.81 11.93 -17.29
CA THR A 332 -2.80 13.21 -18.03
C THR A 332 -1.83 13.12 -19.19
N LYS A 333 -1.74 14.19 -19.98
CA LYS A 333 -0.71 14.29 -21.03
C LYS A 333 0.72 14.27 -20.45
N GLU A 334 0.87 14.81 -19.24
CA GLU A 334 2.12 14.86 -18.48
C GLU A 334 2.45 13.53 -17.80
N TYR A 335 1.41 12.78 -17.40
CA TYR A 335 1.50 11.47 -16.75
C TYR A 335 0.68 10.42 -17.52
N PRO A 336 1.09 10.05 -18.74
CA PRO A 336 0.30 9.15 -19.59
C PRO A 336 0.44 7.68 -19.18
N SER A 337 -0.47 6.83 -19.67
CA SER A 337 -0.52 5.40 -19.38
C SER A 337 0.81 4.68 -19.72
N LEU A 338 1.30 4.91 -20.95
CA LEU A 338 2.64 4.68 -21.44
C LEU A 338 3.23 6.02 -21.86
N THR A 339 4.55 6.16 -21.79
CA THR A 339 5.19 7.37 -22.34
C THR A 339 5.07 7.41 -23.87
N PRO A 340 5.04 8.61 -24.50
CA PRO A 340 5.18 8.74 -25.95
C PRO A 340 6.40 8.01 -26.51
N ARG A 341 7.51 7.93 -25.75
CA ARG A 341 8.70 7.15 -26.14
C ARG A 341 8.39 5.65 -26.23
N GLN A 342 7.74 5.08 -25.22
CA GLN A 342 7.31 3.67 -25.24
C GLN A 342 6.32 3.40 -26.37
N TYR A 343 5.37 4.31 -26.61
CA TYR A 343 4.41 4.14 -27.70
C TYR A 343 5.08 4.17 -29.09
N GLU A 344 6.09 5.03 -29.31
CA GLU A 344 6.91 4.99 -30.54
C GLU A 344 7.66 3.66 -30.71
N ILE A 345 8.20 3.09 -29.62
CA ILE A 345 8.81 1.74 -29.63
C ILE A 345 7.77 0.71 -30.06
N MET A 346 6.57 0.76 -29.49
CA MET A 346 5.49 -0.18 -29.81
C MET A 346 4.97 -0.03 -31.24
N LYS A 347 4.96 1.18 -31.81
CA LYS A 347 4.67 1.40 -33.25
C LYS A 347 5.69 0.75 -34.15
N LYS A 348 6.99 0.87 -33.82
CA LYS A 348 8.08 0.24 -34.58
C LYS A 348 8.02 -1.29 -34.48
N TRP A 349 7.77 -1.81 -33.28
CA TRP A 349 7.52 -3.24 -33.08
C TRP A 349 6.33 -3.73 -33.90
N HIS A 350 5.19 -3.04 -33.82
CA HIS A 350 3.98 -3.34 -34.60
C HIS A 350 4.31 -3.44 -36.10
N ALA A 351 5.04 -2.45 -36.64
CA ALA A 351 5.46 -2.41 -38.04
C ALA A 351 6.52 -3.46 -38.44
N GLY A 352 7.09 -4.21 -37.49
CA GLY A 352 8.18 -5.16 -37.76
C GLY A 352 9.56 -4.53 -37.81
N THR A 353 9.70 -3.26 -37.43
CA THR A 353 10.96 -2.49 -37.45
C THR A 353 11.66 -2.56 -36.10
N PHE A 354 12.11 -3.74 -35.69
CA PHE A 354 12.81 -3.98 -34.43
C PHE A 354 13.84 -5.09 -34.59
N ASP A 355 14.82 -5.15 -33.69
CA ASP A 355 15.79 -6.24 -33.63
C ASP A 355 15.24 -7.36 -32.75
N ASN A 356 15.01 -8.54 -33.34
CA ASN A 356 14.61 -9.72 -32.61
C ASN A 356 15.86 -10.39 -32.00
N ASP A 357 16.35 -9.81 -30.92
CA ASP A 357 17.50 -10.28 -30.14
C ASP A 357 17.13 -11.31 -29.07
N TRP A 358 15.93 -11.90 -29.18
CA TRP A 358 15.50 -13.03 -28.35
C TRP A 358 16.26 -14.30 -28.72
N LYS A 359 16.78 -15.01 -27.72
CA LYS A 359 17.48 -16.27 -27.95
C LYS A 359 16.55 -17.48 -27.74
N ALA A 360 16.63 -18.45 -28.65
CA ALA A 360 15.73 -19.61 -28.65
C ALA A 360 15.87 -20.45 -27.36
N GLU A 361 17.07 -20.52 -26.79
CA GLU A 361 17.35 -21.24 -25.55
C GLU A 361 16.67 -20.66 -24.30
N TRP A 362 16.16 -19.43 -24.36
CA TRP A 362 15.39 -18.82 -23.26
C TRP A 362 13.93 -19.31 -23.22
N GLY A 363 13.48 -20.03 -24.25
CA GLY A 363 12.10 -20.49 -24.34
C GLY A 363 11.11 -19.33 -24.49
N TYR A 364 9.95 -19.45 -23.82
CA TYR A 364 8.81 -18.55 -23.98
C TYR A 364 8.57 -17.59 -22.79
N ASP A 365 9.42 -17.67 -21.77
CA ASP A 365 9.33 -16.92 -20.51
C ASP A 365 10.43 -15.85 -20.41
N ARG A 366 10.61 -15.25 -19.23
CA ARG A 366 11.58 -14.18 -19.02
C ARG A 366 13.02 -14.68 -19.32
N PRO A 367 13.87 -13.89 -20.01
CA PRO A 367 15.29 -14.21 -20.16
C PRO A 367 15.97 -14.40 -18.79
N PRO A 368 17.04 -15.19 -18.70
CA PRO A 368 17.81 -15.38 -17.48
C PRO A 368 18.66 -14.13 -17.17
N PHE A 369 18.02 -12.99 -16.91
CA PHE A 369 18.69 -11.70 -16.76
C PHE A 369 19.78 -11.72 -15.68
N ALA A 370 19.64 -12.54 -14.64
CA ALA A 370 20.67 -12.70 -13.61
C ALA A 370 22.04 -13.14 -14.16
N SER A 371 22.11 -13.75 -15.35
CA SER A 371 23.38 -14.14 -16.00
C SER A 371 23.97 -13.06 -16.91
N PHE A 372 23.30 -11.92 -17.08
CA PHE A 372 23.80 -10.83 -17.93
C PHE A 372 24.90 -10.08 -17.17
N PRO A 373 25.92 -9.54 -17.88
CA PRO A 373 27.01 -8.83 -17.24
C PRO A 373 26.51 -7.55 -16.58
N ILE A 374 27.10 -7.22 -15.42
CA ILE A 374 26.91 -5.92 -14.78
C ILE A 374 27.63 -4.85 -15.63
N THR A 375 26.93 -3.76 -15.91
CA THR A 375 27.47 -2.60 -16.60
C THR A 375 27.02 -1.32 -15.90
N PRO A 376 27.76 -0.20 -16.04
CA PRO A 376 27.35 1.08 -15.46
C PRO A 376 25.92 1.50 -15.85
N ASP A 377 25.62 1.50 -17.15
CA ASP A 377 24.28 1.84 -17.66
C ASP A 377 23.22 0.80 -17.25
N GLY A 378 23.63 -0.47 -17.13
CA GLY A 378 22.77 -1.55 -16.65
C GLY A 378 22.33 -1.34 -15.20
N LEU A 379 23.25 -0.93 -14.32
CA LEU A 379 22.95 -0.60 -12.92
C LEU A 379 21.98 0.58 -12.83
N ASP A 380 22.24 1.65 -13.59
CA ASP A 380 21.40 2.85 -13.63
C ASP A 380 19.96 2.51 -14.05
N ARG A 381 19.82 1.67 -15.07
CA ARG A 381 18.51 1.21 -15.54
C ARG A 381 17.86 0.22 -14.58
N ALA A 382 18.60 -0.73 -14.02
CA ALA A 382 18.05 -1.76 -13.14
C ALA A 382 17.38 -1.17 -11.91
N ALA A 383 18.03 -0.18 -11.28
CA ALA A 383 17.51 0.50 -10.10
C ALA A 383 16.17 1.19 -10.39
N LEU A 384 16.07 1.93 -11.50
CA LEU A 384 14.89 2.73 -11.84
C LEU A 384 13.76 1.91 -12.51
N HIS A 385 14.09 0.81 -13.18
CA HIS A 385 13.09 -0.05 -13.83
C HIS A 385 12.18 -0.75 -12.82
N ALA A 386 12.66 -0.97 -11.59
CA ALA A 386 11.88 -1.60 -10.52
C ALA A 386 10.91 -0.65 -9.79
N CYS A 387 10.87 0.63 -10.19
CA CYS A 387 10.09 1.69 -9.55
C CYS A 387 8.91 2.15 -10.41
N VAL A 388 7.91 2.75 -9.77
CA VAL A 388 6.72 3.29 -10.44
C VAL A 388 7.08 4.53 -11.26
N GLY A 389 6.64 4.58 -12.52
CA GLY A 389 6.78 5.74 -13.39
C GLY A 389 5.49 6.47 -13.72
N ALA A 390 4.32 5.85 -13.52
CA ALA A 390 3.02 6.49 -13.71
C ALA A 390 1.91 5.80 -12.89
N ALA A 391 0.85 6.50 -12.51
CA ALA A 391 0.76 7.98 -12.49
C ALA A 391 1.60 8.57 -11.33
N PHE A 392 1.85 9.89 -11.31
CA PHE A 392 2.54 10.55 -10.18
C PHE A 392 1.56 11.39 -9.37
N PHE A 393 0.82 10.71 -8.47
CA PHE A 393 -0.13 11.33 -7.56
C PHE A 393 -0.07 10.77 -6.12
N PRO A 394 1.06 10.89 -5.41
CA PRO A 394 2.35 11.46 -5.83
C PRO A 394 3.27 10.44 -6.53
N GLY A 395 2.93 9.15 -6.50
CA GLY A 395 3.79 8.01 -6.87
C GLY A 395 4.28 7.27 -5.62
N ILE A 396 5.28 6.39 -5.73
CA ILE A 396 5.80 5.61 -4.59
C ILE A 396 7.21 6.05 -4.16
N GLU A 397 8.18 6.07 -5.09
CA GLU A 397 9.59 6.30 -4.72
C GLU A 397 10.04 7.77 -4.75
N GLY A 398 9.87 8.48 -5.87
CA GLY A 398 10.38 9.86 -6.05
C GLY A 398 9.46 10.82 -6.82
N GLY A 399 8.42 10.29 -7.47
CA GLY A 399 7.31 11.08 -8.02
C GLY A 399 7.71 12.23 -8.96
N ARG A 400 6.92 13.32 -8.90
CA ARG A 400 7.00 14.47 -9.82
C ARG A 400 8.37 15.15 -9.84
N PHE A 401 9.11 15.17 -8.72
CA PHE A 401 10.40 15.88 -8.57
C PHE A 401 11.40 15.53 -9.69
N LEU A 402 11.42 14.26 -10.10
CA LEU A 402 12.38 13.73 -11.07
C LEU A 402 12.13 14.24 -12.50
N ILE A 403 10.93 14.74 -12.80
CA ILE A 403 10.54 15.15 -14.14
C ILE A 403 10.15 16.63 -14.28
N GLU A 404 10.25 17.41 -13.20
CA GLU A 404 9.93 18.83 -13.22
C GLU A 404 10.79 19.57 -14.25
N LYS A 405 10.15 20.48 -14.99
CA LYS A 405 10.81 21.28 -16.03
C LYS A 405 10.81 22.75 -15.67
N LYS A 406 11.84 23.44 -16.12
CA LYS A 406 11.93 24.90 -16.19
C LYS A 406 12.40 25.25 -17.60
N ASP A 407 11.65 26.11 -18.30
CA ASP A 407 11.91 26.49 -19.69
C ASP A 407 12.07 25.27 -20.63
N GLY A 408 11.23 24.26 -20.43
CA GLY A 408 11.23 23.01 -21.22
C GLY A 408 12.36 22.03 -20.88
N LYS A 409 13.29 22.37 -19.97
CA LYS A 409 14.44 21.54 -19.59
C LYS A 409 14.25 20.91 -18.21
N PRO A 410 14.76 19.68 -17.96
CA PRO A 410 14.70 19.04 -16.64
C PRO A 410 15.41 19.90 -15.59
N LYS A 411 14.65 20.49 -14.66
CA LYS A 411 15.19 21.58 -13.82
C LYS A 411 16.13 21.11 -12.71
N ASN A 412 16.01 19.85 -12.28
CA ASN A 412 16.74 19.29 -11.15
C ASN A 412 18.04 18.56 -11.55
N TRP A 413 18.42 18.57 -12.84
CA TRP A 413 19.49 17.73 -13.38
C TRP A 413 20.65 18.55 -13.93
N LYS A 414 21.88 18.22 -13.53
CA LYS A 414 23.13 18.76 -14.10
C LYS A 414 23.44 18.09 -15.43
N THR A 415 23.46 16.76 -15.39
CA THR A 415 23.69 15.91 -16.56
C THR A 415 22.54 14.91 -16.61
N PRO A 416 21.51 15.13 -17.44
CA PRO A 416 20.43 14.17 -17.71
C PRO A 416 20.96 12.86 -18.33
N TYR A 417 20.21 12.23 -19.23
CA TYR A 417 20.69 11.04 -19.95
C TYR A 417 22.00 11.32 -20.72
N PRO A 418 23.00 10.41 -20.69
CA PRO A 418 22.98 9.08 -20.06
C PRO A 418 23.50 9.01 -18.61
N ARG A 419 23.93 10.11 -17.99
CA ARG A 419 24.67 10.06 -16.71
C ARG A 419 23.82 10.24 -15.45
N LEU A 420 22.60 10.78 -15.56
CA LEU A 420 21.63 10.90 -14.46
C LEU A 420 22.19 11.59 -13.20
N ARG A 421 22.86 12.73 -13.35
CA ARG A 421 23.45 13.51 -12.24
C ARG A 421 22.57 14.69 -11.86
N PHE A 422 22.23 14.82 -10.59
CA PHE A 422 21.49 15.95 -10.06
C PHE A 422 22.28 17.26 -10.10
N ALA A 423 21.56 18.37 -10.19
CA ALA A 423 22.11 19.71 -10.09
C ALA A 423 22.57 20.04 -8.66
N SER A 424 23.52 20.95 -8.52
CA SER A 424 24.12 21.31 -7.22
C SER A 424 23.15 21.97 -6.23
N HIS A 425 22.03 22.50 -6.72
CA HIS A 425 20.97 23.05 -5.87
C HIS A 425 20.11 21.97 -5.22
N VAL A 426 20.08 20.73 -5.75
CA VAL A 426 19.37 19.61 -5.14
C VAL A 426 20.08 19.22 -3.84
N LYS A 427 19.33 19.17 -2.75
CA LYS A 427 19.80 18.90 -1.37
C LYS A 427 19.24 17.56 -0.86
N PRO A 428 19.89 16.94 0.14
CA PRO A 428 19.36 15.73 0.77
C PRO A 428 17.88 15.91 1.18
N GLY A 429 17.04 14.93 0.89
CA GLY A 429 15.62 14.93 1.20
C GLY A 429 14.71 15.63 0.18
N ASP A 430 15.25 16.29 -0.85
CA ASP A 430 14.44 17.02 -1.83
C ASP A 430 13.61 16.09 -2.72
N VAL A 431 14.15 14.91 -3.07
CA VAL A 431 13.50 13.99 -4.03
C VAL A 431 12.23 13.39 -3.43
N THR A 432 12.26 13.03 -2.15
CA THR A 432 11.14 12.40 -1.44
C THR A 432 10.23 13.39 -0.72
N ALA A 433 10.59 14.68 -0.65
CA ALA A 433 9.89 15.70 0.12
C ALA A 433 8.39 15.79 -0.18
N ARG A 434 8.01 15.72 -1.46
CA ARG A 434 6.61 15.85 -1.91
C ARG A 434 5.81 14.55 -1.89
N MET A 435 6.42 13.43 -1.51
CA MET A 435 5.69 12.18 -1.28
C MET A 435 4.81 12.29 -0.03
N ALA A 436 3.84 11.40 0.11
CA ALA A 436 2.91 11.41 1.23
C ALA A 436 3.60 11.32 2.60
N ILE A 437 2.99 11.97 3.60
CA ILE A 437 3.42 11.91 4.99
C ILE A 437 2.26 11.55 5.92
N PRO A 438 2.36 10.45 6.67
CA PRO A 438 3.33 9.36 6.47
C PRO A 438 3.05 8.58 5.17
N TRP A 439 4.07 7.90 4.61
CA TRP A 439 3.92 7.15 3.34
C TRP A 439 2.85 6.05 3.39
N GLN A 440 2.59 5.47 4.57
CA GLN A 440 1.59 4.42 4.78
C GLN A 440 0.15 4.91 4.55
N ALA A 441 -0.12 6.21 4.75
CA ALA A 441 -1.44 6.78 4.47
C ALA A 441 -1.76 6.68 2.98
N ASP A 442 -0.81 7.06 2.12
CA ASP A 442 -0.94 6.87 0.68
C ASP A 442 -0.93 5.40 0.31
N PHE A 443 -0.06 4.58 0.91
CA PHE A 443 -0.03 3.13 0.63
C PHE A 443 -1.38 2.44 0.88
N TYR A 444 -2.11 2.86 1.92
CA TYR A 444 -3.49 2.42 2.15
C TYR A 444 -4.43 2.96 1.08
N ALA A 445 -4.36 4.26 0.78
CA ALA A 445 -5.21 4.91 -0.22
C ALA A 445 -5.02 4.41 -1.65
N CYS A 446 -3.82 3.90 -1.98
CA CYS A 446 -3.36 3.44 -3.30
C CYS A 446 -4.14 2.30 -3.96
N GLY A 447 -5.32 1.94 -3.44
CA GLY A 447 -6.21 0.91 -3.97
C GLY A 447 -6.70 1.16 -5.41
N PRO A 448 -7.77 0.47 -5.83
CA PRO A 448 -7.88 -0.49 -6.95
C PRO A 448 -7.25 -0.18 -8.33
N VAL A 449 -6.70 1.02 -8.58
CA VAL A 449 -6.40 1.50 -9.94
C VAL A 449 -5.08 2.25 -10.11
N TRP A 450 -4.24 2.32 -9.07
CA TRP A 450 -3.01 3.13 -9.10
C TRP A 450 -1.73 2.31 -9.30
N TRP A 451 -1.22 1.63 -8.27
CA TRP A 451 0.11 0.98 -8.32
C TRP A 451 0.12 -0.45 -7.75
N PRO A 452 -0.53 -1.41 -8.42
CA PRO A 452 -0.67 -2.77 -7.91
C PRO A 452 0.67 -3.53 -7.73
N ALA A 453 1.74 -3.11 -8.42
CA ALA A 453 3.05 -3.76 -8.30
C ALA A 453 3.73 -3.55 -6.93
N PRO A 454 3.94 -2.31 -6.44
CA PRO A 454 4.46 -2.11 -5.09
C PRO A 454 3.45 -2.41 -3.98
N ARG A 455 2.16 -2.16 -4.24
CA ARG A 455 1.05 -2.35 -3.30
C ARG A 455 -0.05 -3.17 -4.00
N PRO A 456 -0.11 -4.50 -3.81
CA PRO A 456 -1.15 -5.32 -4.44
C PRO A 456 -2.57 -4.85 -4.10
N ASN A 457 -3.50 -5.03 -5.03
CA ASN A 457 -4.92 -4.76 -4.80
C ASN A 457 -5.59 -6.05 -4.33
N GLU A 458 -5.54 -7.06 -5.19
CA GLU A 458 -6.05 -8.39 -4.92
C GLU A 458 -4.95 -9.43 -5.12
N VAL A 459 -4.97 -10.46 -4.27
CA VAL A 459 -3.97 -11.53 -4.26
C VAL A 459 -4.63 -12.87 -4.07
N VAL A 460 -3.96 -13.94 -4.50
CA VAL A 460 -4.40 -15.32 -4.23
C VAL A 460 -3.58 -15.87 -3.07
N PRO A 461 -4.18 -16.16 -1.89
CA PRO A 461 -3.45 -16.75 -0.78
C PRO A 461 -2.86 -18.11 -1.15
N ARG A 462 -1.71 -18.45 -0.57
CA ARG A 462 -1.13 -19.79 -0.76
C ARG A 462 -2.16 -20.87 -0.44
N ASN A 463 -2.25 -21.88 -1.31
CA ASN A 463 -3.22 -22.99 -1.25
C ASN A 463 -4.69 -22.60 -1.46
N LYS A 464 -4.97 -21.39 -1.98
CA LYS A 464 -6.29 -20.96 -2.45
C LYS A 464 -6.25 -20.70 -3.95
N THR A 465 -7.43 -20.53 -4.55
CA THR A 465 -7.58 -20.25 -5.99
C THR A 465 -8.25 -18.90 -6.28
N ASN A 466 -8.95 -18.35 -5.29
CA ASN A 466 -9.72 -17.12 -5.43
C ASN A 466 -8.89 -15.92 -4.98
N TYR A 467 -9.12 -14.79 -5.62
CA TYR A 467 -8.58 -13.51 -5.20
C TYR A 467 -9.26 -13.04 -3.92
N VAL A 468 -8.48 -12.39 -3.05
CA VAL A 468 -8.94 -11.66 -1.87
C VAL A 468 -8.24 -10.30 -1.83
N ALA A 469 -8.79 -9.33 -1.11
CA ALA A 469 -8.15 -8.04 -0.90
C ALA A 469 -6.81 -8.22 -0.16
N TRP A 470 -5.75 -7.59 -0.65
CA TRP A 470 -4.42 -7.71 -0.04
C TRP A 470 -4.36 -7.05 1.34
N ASP A 471 -4.97 -5.88 1.46
CA ASP A 471 -5.09 -5.05 2.66
C ASP A 471 -6.28 -5.44 3.57
N ARG A 472 -6.92 -6.59 3.33
CA ARG A 472 -7.94 -7.14 4.24
C ARG A 472 -7.42 -7.15 5.69
N ASN A 473 -8.29 -6.93 6.67
CA ASN A 473 -7.98 -6.84 8.10
C ASN A 473 -7.04 -5.70 8.53
N VAL A 474 -6.63 -4.81 7.61
CA VAL A 474 -6.04 -3.53 8.00
C VAL A 474 -7.18 -2.68 8.57
N SER A 475 -7.14 -2.49 9.89
CA SER A 475 -8.14 -1.73 10.63
C SER A 475 -8.03 -0.23 10.36
N VAL A 476 -9.01 0.53 10.83
CA VAL A 476 -8.93 2.00 10.93
C VAL A 476 -7.94 2.43 12.00
N ASP A 477 -7.69 3.74 12.08
CA ASP A 477 -6.74 4.40 12.97
C ASP A 477 -5.31 3.92 12.78
N GLU A 478 -4.63 4.48 11.78
CA GLU A 478 -3.20 4.20 11.59
C GLU A 478 -2.93 2.70 11.30
N GLY A 479 -3.94 1.94 10.86
CA GLY A 479 -3.82 0.50 10.64
C GLY A 479 -2.67 0.15 9.69
N MET A 480 -2.57 0.82 8.55
CA MET A 480 -1.44 0.63 7.63
C MET A 480 -0.11 1.10 8.25
N ILE A 481 -0.12 2.16 9.07
CA ILE A 481 1.08 2.64 9.78
C ILE A 481 1.62 1.56 10.73
N ASN A 482 0.74 0.85 11.41
CA ASN A 482 1.10 -0.12 12.45
C ASN A 482 1.23 -1.57 11.95
N LYS A 483 0.58 -1.92 10.82
CA LYS A 483 0.43 -3.31 10.35
C LYS A 483 1.04 -3.59 8.98
N TRP A 484 1.63 -2.61 8.28
CA TRP A 484 2.18 -2.81 6.93
C TRP A 484 3.15 -4.00 6.86
N SER A 485 4.01 -4.19 7.86
CA SER A 485 5.00 -5.27 7.87
C SER A 485 4.40 -6.67 8.06
N GLN A 486 3.13 -6.76 8.46
CA GLN A 486 2.39 -8.01 8.65
C GLN A 486 1.68 -8.48 7.37
N LEU A 487 1.59 -7.64 6.34
CA LEU A 487 0.99 -7.98 5.04
C LEU A 487 1.86 -8.94 4.23
N GLY A 488 1.25 -9.76 3.39
CA GLY A 488 1.95 -10.79 2.62
C GLY A 488 2.70 -10.25 1.41
N TYR A 489 3.78 -10.94 1.01
CA TYR A 489 4.45 -10.73 -0.27
C TYR A 489 3.80 -11.59 -1.35
N VAL A 490 3.78 -11.09 -2.59
CA VAL A 490 3.24 -11.81 -3.75
C VAL A 490 4.38 -12.28 -4.63
N LEU A 491 4.55 -13.60 -4.71
CA LEU A 491 5.65 -14.26 -5.41
C LEU A 491 5.12 -15.36 -6.34
N ARG A 492 5.94 -15.82 -7.27
CA ARG A 492 5.67 -17.05 -8.02
C ARG A 492 6.18 -18.27 -7.25
N ASP A 493 5.36 -19.31 -7.17
CA ASP A 493 5.79 -20.62 -6.68
C ASP A 493 6.55 -21.43 -7.75
N ALA A 494 6.94 -22.66 -7.41
CA ALA A 494 7.68 -23.54 -8.33
C ALA A 494 6.91 -23.89 -9.61
N ASP A 495 5.58 -23.81 -9.59
CA ASP A 495 4.71 -24.02 -10.75
C ASP A 495 4.48 -22.72 -11.55
N GLY A 496 5.06 -21.60 -11.11
CA GLY A 496 4.87 -20.28 -11.70
C GLY A 496 3.54 -19.61 -11.33
N ARG A 497 2.80 -20.13 -10.33
CA ARG A 497 1.55 -19.54 -9.84
C ARG A 497 1.86 -18.39 -8.89
N TRP A 498 1.12 -17.29 -9.04
CA TRP A 498 1.22 -16.15 -8.14
C TRP A 498 0.49 -16.44 -6.83
N VAL A 499 1.19 -16.28 -5.71
CA VAL A 499 0.66 -16.57 -4.38
C VAL A 499 1.09 -15.51 -3.36
N GLU A 500 0.18 -15.15 -2.46
CA GLU A 500 0.50 -14.41 -1.24
C GLU A 500 1.14 -15.35 -0.21
N VAL A 501 2.29 -14.95 0.31
CA VAL A 501 3.09 -15.67 1.30
C VAL A 501 3.54 -14.75 2.43
N ALA A 502 4.00 -15.33 3.54
CA ALA A 502 4.56 -14.61 4.67
C ALA A 502 3.64 -13.55 5.33
N ARG A 503 2.32 -13.67 5.13
CA ARG A 503 1.33 -12.86 5.85
C ARG A 503 1.27 -13.30 7.31
N SER A 504 1.32 -12.36 8.23
CA SER A 504 1.19 -12.58 9.68
C SER A 504 0.05 -11.79 10.32
N LEU A 505 -0.62 -10.90 9.57
CA LEU A 505 -1.77 -10.13 10.05
C LEU A 505 -2.96 -11.06 10.33
N PRO A 506 -3.38 -11.26 11.59
CA PRO A 506 -4.50 -12.13 11.93
C PRO A 506 -5.84 -11.58 11.43
N SER A 507 -6.82 -12.48 11.33
CA SER A 507 -8.23 -12.06 11.27
C SER A 507 -8.68 -11.51 12.62
N PRO A 508 -9.61 -10.52 12.63
CA PRO A 508 -10.24 -10.07 13.85
C PRO A 508 -10.89 -11.26 14.57
N THR A 509 -10.75 -11.30 15.89
CA THR A 509 -11.44 -12.24 16.75
C THR A 509 -12.95 -11.99 16.71
N ALA A 510 -13.76 -12.99 17.04
CA ALA A 510 -15.22 -12.82 17.17
C ALA A 510 -15.54 -11.64 18.10
N ARG A 511 -14.84 -11.54 19.23
CA ARG A 511 -14.95 -10.40 20.15
C ARG A 511 -14.66 -9.06 19.48
N GLU A 512 -13.67 -8.94 18.61
CA GLU A 512 -13.37 -7.68 17.90
C GLU A 512 -14.40 -7.34 16.82
N LEU A 513 -15.06 -8.34 16.25
CA LEU A 513 -16.21 -8.15 15.36
C LEU A 513 -17.47 -7.73 16.13
N THR A 514 -17.64 -8.22 17.36
CA THR A 514 -18.88 -8.11 18.14
C THR A 514 -18.80 -7.16 19.34
N ARG A 515 -17.67 -6.46 19.57
CA ARG A 515 -17.45 -5.62 20.77
C ARG A 515 -18.33 -4.37 20.74
N VAL A 516 -19.59 -4.54 21.07
CA VAL A 516 -20.55 -3.50 21.42
C VAL A 516 -21.24 -3.95 22.70
N VAL A 517 -21.16 -3.06 23.69
CA VAL A 517 -21.66 -3.22 25.07
C VAL A 517 -23.19 -3.21 25.02
N HIS A 518 -23.83 -4.23 25.59
CA HIS A 518 -25.27 -4.24 25.79
C HIS A 518 -25.60 -3.99 27.26
N GLU A 519 -26.27 -2.87 27.54
CA GLU A 519 -27.38 -2.83 28.49
C GLU A 519 -28.51 -2.10 27.78
N VAL A 520 -29.54 -2.83 27.32
CA VAL A 520 -30.82 -2.21 26.91
C VAL A 520 -31.61 -1.96 28.19
N GLY A 521 -31.15 -0.99 28.98
CA GLY A 521 -31.66 -0.68 30.30
C GLY A 521 -32.39 0.66 30.30
N ALA A 522 -33.71 0.60 30.09
CA ALA A 522 -34.70 1.68 30.19
C ALA A 522 -34.76 2.72 29.04
N ALA A 523 -36.00 2.96 28.59
CA ALA A 523 -36.40 3.92 27.56
C ALA A 523 -35.73 5.30 27.71
N VAL A 524 -35.25 5.86 26.60
CA VAL A 524 -34.79 7.26 26.55
C VAL A 524 -36.02 8.17 26.51
N SER A 525 -36.15 9.08 27.48
CA SER A 525 -37.31 9.98 27.58
C SER A 525 -37.35 10.97 26.41
N GLY A 526 -38.53 11.20 25.83
CA GLY A 526 -38.77 12.08 24.69
C GLY A 526 -40.28 12.26 24.45
N PRO A 527 -40.71 13.09 23.48
CA PRO A 527 -42.14 13.27 23.17
C PRO A 527 -42.82 11.95 22.74
N GLU A 528 -42.07 11.04 22.11
CA GLU A 528 -42.30 9.59 22.11
C GLU A 528 -41.06 8.90 22.70
N PRO A 529 -41.20 7.92 23.61
CA PRO A 529 -40.04 7.17 24.10
C PRO A 529 -39.36 6.45 22.94
N LEU A 530 -38.06 6.60 22.83
CA LEU A 530 -37.26 5.98 21.77
C LEU A 530 -37.00 4.54 22.19
N TRP A 531 -37.30 3.56 21.32
CA TRP A 531 -37.37 2.10 21.61
C TRP A 531 -37.70 1.82 23.08
N PRO A 532 -38.96 2.06 23.51
CA PRO A 532 -39.34 1.95 24.91
C PRO A 532 -39.05 0.57 25.50
N ASP A 533 -39.04 -0.44 24.63
CA ASP A 533 -38.79 -1.84 24.91
C ASP A 533 -38.09 -2.51 23.71
N VAL A 534 -37.66 -3.75 23.94
CA VAL A 534 -37.01 -4.61 22.95
C VAL A 534 -37.94 -4.92 21.76
N GLY A 535 -39.26 -4.90 21.94
CA GLY A 535 -40.24 -5.19 20.90
C GLY A 535 -40.32 -4.09 19.86
N ARG A 536 -40.30 -2.81 20.26
CA ARG A 536 -40.25 -1.72 19.29
C ARG A 536 -38.92 -1.68 18.54
N LEU A 537 -37.81 -1.98 19.21
CA LEU A 537 -36.49 -2.16 18.57
C LEU A 537 -36.53 -3.27 17.52
N ALA A 538 -37.05 -4.45 17.88
CA ALA A 538 -37.13 -5.60 16.99
C ALA A 538 -38.03 -5.32 15.78
N ALA A 539 -39.17 -4.64 15.99
CA ALA A 539 -40.08 -4.26 14.91
C ALA A 539 -39.45 -3.24 13.93
N ASP A 540 -38.77 -2.22 14.45
CA ASP A 540 -38.13 -1.18 13.63
C ASP A 540 -36.94 -1.74 12.81
N LEU A 541 -36.23 -2.75 13.33
CA LEU A 541 -35.09 -3.41 12.66
C LEU A 541 -35.46 -4.71 11.93
N ALA A 542 -36.75 -5.06 11.90
CA ALA A 542 -37.21 -6.31 11.31
C ALA A 542 -36.82 -6.39 9.82
N GLY A 543 -36.14 -7.48 9.44
CA GLY A 543 -35.71 -7.72 8.06
C GLY A 543 -34.47 -6.95 7.60
N ALA A 544 -33.92 -6.04 8.42
CA ALA A 544 -32.68 -5.33 8.10
C ALA A 544 -31.43 -6.19 8.32
N ALA A 545 -30.36 -5.92 7.56
CA ALA A 545 -29.04 -6.48 7.86
C ALA A 545 -28.36 -5.60 8.92
N VAL A 546 -28.58 -5.93 10.19
CA VAL A 546 -28.12 -5.10 11.31
C VAL A 546 -26.62 -5.30 11.52
N LEU A 547 -25.88 -4.18 11.55
CA LEU A 547 -24.43 -4.15 11.79
C LEU A 547 -24.11 -4.05 13.28
N SER A 548 -24.86 -3.21 13.98
CA SER A 548 -24.65 -2.86 15.38
C SER A 548 -25.86 -2.10 15.92
N PHE A 549 -26.22 -2.28 17.18
CA PHE A 549 -27.26 -1.50 17.85
C PHE A 549 -27.07 -1.51 19.37
N GLY A 550 -27.67 -0.55 20.06
CA GLY A 550 -27.69 -0.52 21.52
C GLY A 550 -28.08 0.84 22.10
N GLN A 551 -27.79 1.02 23.38
CA GLN A 551 -27.96 2.26 24.13
C GLN A 551 -26.62 2.61 24.79
N ALA A 552 -26.31 3.90 24.86
CA ALA A 552 -25.13 4.38 25.56
C ALA A 552 -25.38 5.76 26.18
N THR A 553 -24.59 6.09 27.19
CA THR A 553 -24.54 7.42 27.80
C THR A 553 -23.20 8.05 27.48
N THR A 554 -23.20 9.25 26.92
CA THR A 554 -21.96 9.99 26.64
C THR A 554 -21.27 10.38 27.95
N GLU A 555 -19.94 10.30 27.98
CA GLU A 555 -19.13 10.95 29.01
C GLU A 555 -18.69 12.33 28.47
N LYS A 556 -18.54 13.33 29.34
CA LYS A 556 -18.12 14.67 28.93
C LYS A 556 -16.80 14.60 28.16
N GLU A 557 -16.81 15.11 26.91
CA GLU A 557 -15.64 15.23 26.03
C GLU A 557 -14.93 13.90 25.72
N ARG A 558 -15.58 12.76 25.95
CA ARG A 558 -15.08 11.43 25.57
C ARG A 558 -16.06 10.79 24.60
N PRO A 559 -15.71 10.66 23.30
CA PRO A 559 -16.60 10.06 22.33
C PRO A 559 -16.82 8.58 22.63
N HIS A 560 -18.06 8.12 22.48
CA HIS A 560 -18.40 6.72 22.40
C HIS A 560 -18.35 6.29 20.93
N THR A 561 -17.62 5.21 20.64
CA THR A 561 -17.31 4.77 19.27
C THR A 561 -17.99 3.44 18.96
N TRP A 562 -18.83 3.43 17.92
CA TRP A 562 -19.50 2.23 17.42
C TRP A 562 -18.76 1.68 16.20
N PRO A 563 -18.19 0.45 16.25
CA PRO A 563 -17.56 -0.18 15.09
C PRO A 563 -18.60 -0.78 14.13
N LEU A 564 -18.38 -0.61 12.82
CA LEU A 564 -19.26 -1.08 11.76
C LEU A 564 -18.45 -1.87 10.72
N TRP A 565 -18.57 -3.20 10.69
CA TRP A 565 -17.82 -4.05 9.76
C TRP A 565 -18.54 -4.21 8.42
N LEU A 566 -18.10 -3.42 7.44
CA LEU A 566 -18.59 -3.44 6.07
C LEU A 566 -17.71 -4.27 5.14
N THR A 567 -18.30 -4.75 4.06
CA THR A 567 -17.70 -5.62 3.05
C THR A 567 -17.97 -5.06 1.65
N GLU A 568 -17.40 -5.69 0.63
CA GLU A 568 -17.65 -5.38 -0.77
C GLU A 568 -19.09 -5.67 -1.22
N LEU A 569 -19.86 -6.40 -0.40
CA LEU A 569 -21.23 -6.84 -0.63
C LEU A 569 -22.30 -5.86 -0.11
N ASP A 570 -21.88 -4.78 0.56
CA ASP A 570 -22.76 -3.76 1.12
C ASP A 570 -22.91 -2.58 0.15
N GLY A 571 -24.15 -2.14 -0.06
CA GLY A 571 -24.53 -1.10 -1.03
C GLY A 571 -24.92 0.25 -0.41
N GLU A 572 -25.47 0.24 0.81
CA GLU A 572 -25.82 1.46 1.56
C GLU A 572 -25.60 1.21 3.06
N LEU A 573 -25.11 2.21 3.78
CA LEU A 573 -25.06 2.25 5.24
C LEU A 573 -26.11 3.25 5.74
N THR A 574 -26.97 2.81 6.66
CA THR A 574 -27.88 3.66 7.42
C THR A 574 -27.50 3.62 8.90
N VAL A 575 -27.29 4.79 9.50
CA VAL A 575 -27.08 4.97 10.94
C VAL A 575 -28.21 5.79 11.49
N GLU A 576 -28.85 5.28 12.54
CA GLU A 576 -29.94 5.95 13.23
C GLU A 576 -29.54 6.17 14.69
N ILE A 577 -29.64 7.42 15.13
CA ILE A 577 -29.43 7.83 16.52
C ILE A 577 -30.72 8.45 17.02
N ARG A 578 -31.15 8.01 18.19
CA ARG A 578 -32.34 8.49 18.85
C ARG A 578 -31.97 9.07 20.21
N CYS A 579 -32.36 10.32 20.48
CA CYS A 579 -32.08 10.99 21.74
C CYS A 579 -33.13 12.06 22.10
N ALA A 580 -33.37 12.25 23.39
CA ALA A 580 -34.16 13.34 23.96
C ALA A 580 -33.66 14.74 23.56
N ASP A 581 -32.33 14.90 23.55
CA ASP A 581 -31.62 16.17 23.37
C ASP A 581 -30.56 16.01 22.28
N LEU A 582 -31.02 15.72 21.06
CA LEU A 582 -30.16 15.56 19.89
C LEU A 582 -29.27 16.79 19.62
N ASP A 583 -29.68 17.99 20.05
CA ASP A 583 -28.93 19.23 19.80
C ASP A 583 -27.59 19.26 20.55
N ARG A 584 -27.45 18.43 21.58
CA ARG A 584 -26.21 18.27 22.34
C ARG A 584 -25.27 17.21 21.80
N LEU A 585 -25.73 16.35 20.90
CA LEU A 585 -24.90 15.29 20.34
C LEU A 585 -24.08 15.82 19.17
N GLU A 586 -22.77 15.65 19.25
CA GLU A 586 -21.90 15.66 18.10
C GLU A 586 -21.74 14.22 17.59
N VAL A 587 -22.14 13.98 16.34
CA VAL A 587 -22.06 12.68 15.69
C VAL A 587 -21.13 12.76 14.50
N ARG A 588 -20.18 11.83 14.41
CA ARG A 588 -19.21 11.75 13.33
C ARG A 588 -19.18 10.33 12.75
N LEU A 589 -19.42 10.20 11.44
CA LEU A 589 -19.27 8.95 10.71
C LEU A 589 -17.87 8.89 10.09
N ALA A 590 -17.01 8.01 10.59
CA ALA A 590 -15.64 7.84 10.13
C ALA A 590 -15.51 6.67 9.15
N PRO A 591 -15.23 6.91 7.86
CA PRO A 591 -14.80 5.86 6.94
C PRO A 591 -13.45 5.26 7.33
N PRO A 592 -13.04 4.13 6.70
CA PRO A 592 -11.74 3.53 6.95
C PRO A 592 -10.54 4.42 6.61
N MET A 593 -10.78 5.41 5.75
CA MET A 593 -9.82 6.39 5.30
C MET A 593 -10.53 7.72 5.08
N GLY A 594 -9.80 8.81 5.35
CA GLY A 594 -10.27 10.17 5.14
C GLY A 594 -10.90 10.78 6.38
N PRO A 595 -11.42 12.01 6.27
CA PRO A 595 -11.98 12.72 7.40
C PRO A 595 -13.29 12.07 7.88
N ALA A 596 -13.56 12.21 9.17
CA ALA A 596 -14.87 11.85 9.71
C ALA A 596 -15.93 12.87 9.27
N LEU A 597 -17.08 12.36 8.86
CA LEU A 597 -18.19 13.14 8.29
C LEU A 597 -19.14 13.60 9.40
N ALA A 598 -19.52 14.87 9.39
CA ALA A 598 -20.62 15.41 10.18
C ALA A 598 -21.93 15.48 9.39
N PRO A 599 -23.08 15.51 10.09
CA PRO A 599 -24.37 15.89 9.53
C PRO A 599 -24.28 17.08 8.56
N GLY A 600 -24.72 16.89 7.32
CA GLY A 600 -24.69 17.90 6.26
C GLY A 600 -23.43 17.92 5.37
N ASP A 601 -22.40 17.11 5.68
CA ASP A 601 -21.25 16.94 4.79
C ASP A 601 -21.65 16.30 3.45
N PHE A 602 -20.90 16.62 2.39
CA PHE A 602 -21.19 16.15 1.04
C PHE A 602 -21.21 14.61 0.96
N GLY A 603 -22.26 14.05 0.35
CA GLY A 603 -22.44 12.61 0.21
C GLY A 603 -23.01 11.92 1.44
N LEU A 604 -23.21 12.63 2.56
CA LEU A 604 -23.94 12.14 3.73
C LEU A 604 -25.36 12.70 3.73
N VAL A 605 -26.34 11.86 3.40
CA VAL A 605 -27.74 12.26 3.53
C VAL A 605 -28.09 12.26 5.00
N THR A 606 -28.57 13.39 5.51
CA THR A 606 -28.96 13.55 6.92
C THR A 606 -30.43 13.93 7.00
N SER A 607 -31.19 13.24 7.84
CA SER A 607 -32.53 13.68 8.24
C SER A 607 -32.61 13.81 9.76
N ARG A 608 -33.36 14.81 10.23
CA ARG A 608 -33.54 15.07 11.65
C ARG A 608 -34.97 15.49 11.94
N ALA A 609 -35.68 14.70 12.73
CA ALA A 609 -37.06 14.94 13.12
C ALA A 609 -37.35 14.22 14.45
N ASP A 610 -38.16 14.83 15.32
CA ASP A 610 -38.77 14.18 16.49
C ASP A 610 -37.81 13.35 17.38
N GLY A 611 -36.62 13.88 17.66
CA GLY A 611 -35.62 13.18 18.49
C GLY A 611 -34.88 12.04 17.78
N ARG A 612 -35.03 11.90 16.46
CA ARG A 612 -34.28 11.00 15.57
C ARG A 612 -33.34 11.77 14.64
N LEU A 613 -32.10 11.30 14.57
CA LEU A 613 -31.08 11.66 13.61
C LEU A 613 -30.78 10.43 12.76
N GLU A 614 -30.96 10.53 11.45
CA GLU A 614 -30.59 9.49 10.50
C GLU A 614 -29.48 9.99 9.59
N LEU A 615 -28.46 9.16 9.40
CA LEU A 615 -27.35 9.36 8.48
C LEU A 615 -27.34 8.22 7.47
N ARG A 616 -27.35 8.54 6.17
CA ARG A 616 -27.33 7.56 5.08
C ARG A 616 -26.18 7.82 4.12
N VAL A 617 -25.48 6.76 3.75
CA VAL A 617 -24.33 6.79 2.84
C VAL A 617 -24.45 5.67 1.81
N GLU A 618 -24.44 6.04 0.53
CA GLU A 618 -24.30 5.10 -0.59
C GLU A 618 -22.85 4.59 -0.68
N LEU A 619 -22.69 3.29 -0.92
CA LEU A 619 -21.38 2.62 -1.01
C LEU A 619 -21.13 2.15 -2.46
N PRO A 620 -19.94 2.44 -3.04
CA PRO A 620 -18.74 2.92 -2.38
C PRO A 620 -18.75 4.45 -2.20
N PHE A 621 -18.38 4.92 -1.02
CA PHE A 621 -18.35 6.35 -0.69
C PHE A 621 -17.09 7.03 -1.24
N HIS A 622 -17.26 8.18 -1.89
CA HIS A 622 -16.15 8.99 -2.40
C HIS A 622 -15.48 9.77 -1.26
N VAL A 623 -14.33 9.31 -0.81
CA VAL A 623 -13.58 9.90 0.31
C VAL A 623 -12.85 11.18 -0.12
N GLN A 624 -12.25 11.15 -1.31
CA GLN A 624 -11.52 12.26 -1.93
C GLN A 624 -11.31 11.94 -3.42
N ALA A 625 -10.89 12.93 -4.22
CA ALA A 625 -10.73 12.77 -5.68
C ALA A 625 -10.00 11.46 -6.06
N GLY A 626 -10.68 10.61 -6.83
CA GLY A 626 -10.15 9.34 -7.33
C GLY A 626 -10.00 8.23 -6.27
N ARG A 627 -10.56 8.39 -5.07
CA ARG A 627 -10.48 7.43 -3.96
C ARG A 627 -11.86 7.15 -3.37
N TYR A 628 -12.13 5.87 -3.10
CA TYR A 628 -13.40 5.41 -2.56
C TYR A 628 -13.18 4.44 -1.40
N ALA A 629 -14.12 4.43 -0.45
CA ALA A 629 -14.20 3.45 0.63
C ALA A 629 -15.50 2.66 0.54
N ARG A 630 -15.43 1.35 0.78
CA ARG A 630 -16.59 0.46 0.86
C ARG A 630 -16.42 -0.50 2.02
N ALA A 631 -15.58 -1.52 1.81
CA ALA A 631 -15.28 -2.53 2.79
C ALA A 631 -14.30 -2.05 3.87
N GLY A 632 -14.28 -2.76 5.00
CA GLY A 632 -13.44 -2.47 6.14
C GLY A 632 -14.25 -2.02 7.36
N LEU A 633 -13.52 -1.64 8.40
CA LEU A 633 -14.12 -1.15 9.63
C LEU A 633 -14.50 0.33 9.43
N TRP A 634 -15.77 0.68 9.54
CA TRP A 634 -16.26 2.04 9.67
C TRP A 634 -16.56 2.32 11.14
N ARG A 635 -16.71 3.59 11.52
CA ARG A 635 -17.09 3.93 12.90
C ARG A 635 -18.06 5.08 12.98
N VAL A 636 -18.86 5.09 14.04
CA VAL A 636 -19.63 6.27 14.43
C VAL A 636 -19.18 6.71 15.81
N ASP A 637 -18.65 7.93 15.90
CA ASP A 637 -18.30 8.57 17.15
C ASP A 637 -19.45 9.48 17.58
N VAL A 638 -19.90 9.30 18.83
CA VAL A 638 -20.95 10.13 19.45
C VAL A 638 -20.39 10.76 20.72
N SER A 639 -20.39 12.08 20.79
CA SER A 639 -19.93 12.84 21.96
C SER A 639 -20.93 13.93 22.34
N ALA A 640 -20.84 14.41 23.57
CA ALA A 640 -21.63 15.55 24.05
C ALA A 640 -20.85 16.35 25.11
N ASP A 641 -21.35 17.55 25.41
CA ASP A 641 -20.81 18.45 26.43
C ASP A 641 -21.09 18.02 27.88
N ARG A 642 -21.98 17.03 28.04
CA ARG A 642 -22.42 16.41 29.29
C ARG A 642 -22.90 14.98 29.04
N GLU A 643 -23.39 14.34 30.10
CA GLU A 643 -24.10 13.07 29.97
C GLU A 643 -25.41 13.25 29.22
N VAL A 644 -25.51 12.50 28.13
CA VAL A 644 -26.68 12.36 27.26
C VAL A 644 -26.82 10.88 26.93
N VAL A 645 -27.96 10.28 27.27
CA VAL A 645 -28.24 8.90 26.87
C VAL A 645 -28.95 8.89 25.52
N TYR A 646 -28.51 8.00 24.65
CA TYR A 646 -29.01 7.86 23.30
C TYR A 646 -29.07 6.38 22.92
N GLN A 647 -29.89 6.11 21.92
CA GLN A 647 -29.98 4.81 21.26
C GLN A 647 -29.35 4.89 19.87
N PHE A 648 -28.80 3.76 19.44
CA PHE A 648 -28.05 3.62 18.20
C PHE A 648 -28.49 2.36 17.46
N ALA A 649 -28.70 2.46 16.15
CA ALA A 649 -28.68 1.32 15.25
C ALA A 649 -27.95 1.67 13.96
N ALA A 650 -27.24 0.69 13.43
CA ALA A 650 -26.65 0.74 12.11
C ALA A 650 -27.09 -0.48 11.31
N THR A 651 -27.57 -0.25 10.09
CA THR A 651 -28.03 -1.26 9.17
C THR A 651 -27.39 -1.06 7.80
N ALA A 652 -27.35 -2.12 7.00
CA ALA A 652 -26.90 -2.04 5.62
C ALA A 652 -27.91 -2.66 4.65
N ASP A 653 -27.95 -2.12 3.44
CA ASP A 653 -28.38 -2.91 2.28
C ASP A 653 -27.21 -3.81 1.87
N SER A 654 -27.44 -5.13 1.87
CA SER A 654 -26.36 -6.12 1.77
C SER A 654 -26.81 -7.35 0.99
N LEU A 655 -25.91 -7.84 0.13
CA LEU A 655 -26.06 -9.16 -0.49
C LEU A 655 -25.84 -10.31 0.51
N ILE A 656 -25.34 -10.02 1.72
CA ILE A 656 -25.24 -10.99 2.82
C ILE A 656 -26.65 -11.19 3.40
N THR A 657 -27.39 -12.08 2.76
CA THR A 657 -28.72 -12.50 3.20
C THR A 657 -28.66 -13.93 3.69
N PHE A 658 -29.34 -14.20 4.80
CA PHE A 658 -29.41 -15.52 5.41
C PHE A 658 -30.85 -15.76 5.86
N PRO A 659 -31.58 -16.71 5.24
CA PRO A 659 -32.81 -17.18 5.82
C PRO A 659 -32.50 -17.88 7.14
N ALA A 660 -33.07 -17.34 8.21
CA ALA A 660 -33.13 -18.01 9.49
C ALA A 660 -34.51 -18.64 9.63
N VAL A 661 -34.56 -19.96 9.81
CA VAL A 661 -35.78 -20.67 10.20
C VAL A 661 -35.65 -20.97 11.68
N THR A 662 -36.54 -20.37 12.44
CA THR A 662 -36.61 -20.59 13.88
C THR A 662 -37.98 -21.15 14.20
N THR A 663 -38.05 -22.28 14.90
CA THR A 663 -39.32 -22.97 15.24
C THR A 663 -39.40 -23.16 16.74
N ALA A 664 -40.58 -22.95 17.30
CA ALA A 664 -40.82 -23.12 18.73
C ALA A 664 -41.40 -24.51 19.02
N GLY A 665 -40.74 -25.27 19.89
CA GLY A 665 -41.24 -26.52 20.45
C GLY A 665 -42.31 -26.27 21.51
N GLN A 666 -43.21 -27.23 21.69
CA GLN A 666 -44.25 -27.16 22.73
C GLN A 666 -43.68 -27.14 24.17
N ASP A 667 -42.43 -27.58 24.34
CA ASP A 667 -41.68 -27.56 25.59
C ASP A 667 -40.96 -26.22 25.85
N GLY A 668 -41.15 -25.23 24.96
CA GLY A 668 -40.45 -23.95 24.99
C GLY A 668 -39.04 -24.01 24.40
N SER A 669 -38.58 -25.13 23.87
CA SER A 669 -37.31 -25.17 23.13
C SER A 669 -37.43 -24.39 21.81
N ILE A 670 -36.34 -23.80 21.36
CA ILE A 670 -36.28 -23.04 20.11
C ILE A 670 -35.22 -23.66 19.21
N SER A 671 -35.66 -24.26 18.11
CA SER A 671 -34.74 -24.78 17.10
C SER A 671 -34.46 -23.69 16.08
N ALA A 672 -33.19 -23.35 15.87
CA ALA A 672 -32.78 -22.32 14.93
C ALA A 672 -31.84 -22.90 13.87
N ARG A 673 -32.17 -22.62 12.61
CA ARG A 673 -31.39 -23.02 11.45
C ARG A 673 -31.07 -21.78 10.65
N VAL A 674 -29.79 -21.56 10.39
CA VAL A 674 -29.33 -20.47 9.52
C VAL A 674 -28.80 -21.10 8.25
N ASP A 675 -29.46 -20.81 7.14
CA ASP A 675 -29.06 -21.31 5.84
C ASP A 675 -28.19 -20.25 5.14
N PHE A 676 -26.95 -20.62 4.82
CA PHE A 676 -26.03 -19.76 4.05
C PHE A 676 -26.04 -20.14 2.57
N THR A 677 -26.86 -21.10 2.15
CA THR A 677 -26.95 -21.55 0.75
C THR A 677 -27.30 -20.36 -0.15
N GLY A 678 -26.43 -20.07 -1.12
CA GLY A 678 -26.60 -18.95 -2.05
C GLY A 678 -26.11 -17.61 -1.51
N ALA A 679 -25.75 -17.50 -0.23
CA ALA A 679 -25.05 -16.33 0.29
C ALA A 679 -23.59 -16.33 -0.20
N PRO A 680 -23.08 -15.19 -0.69
CA PRO A 680 -21.70 -15.10 -1.16
C PRO A 680 -20.74 -14.95 0.03
N ILE A 681 -20.66 -15.92 0.95
CA ILE A 681 -19.80 -15.85 2.13
C ILE A 681 -19.07 -17.17 2.36
N SER A 682 -18.02 -17.12 3.18
CA SER A 682 -17.23 -18.28 3.60
C SER A 682 -17.04 -18.28 5.12
N ASP A 683 -16.77 -19.45 5.69
CA ASP A 683 -16.54 -19.64 7.13
C ASP A 683 -17.67 -19.06 8.01
N GLY A 684 -18.92 -19.14 7.50
CA GLY A 684 -20.10 -18.63 8.17
C GLY A 684 -20.36 -19.37 9.48
N THR A 685 -20.49 -18.62 10.57
CA THR A 685 -20.93 -19.15 11.87
C THR A 685 -22.12 -18.34 12.35
N ALA A 686 -22.98 -18.98 13.14
CA ALA A 686 -24.17 -18.36 13.67
C ALA A 686 -24.36 -18.72 15.13
N VAL A 687 -24.93 -17.78 15.85
CA VAL A 687 -25.18 -17.83 17.28
C VAL A 687 -26.59 -17.31 17.52
N VAL A 688 -27.31 -17.96 18.43
CA VAL A 688 -28.65 -17.52 18.84
C VAL A 688 -28.63 -17.19 20.32
N GLN A 689 -29.16 -16.01 20.64
CA GLN A 689 -29.22 -15.45 21.99
C GLN A 689 -30.62 -14.89 22.26
N PRO A 690 -31.24 -15.21 23.39
CA PRO A 690 -32.42 -14.47 23.86
C PRO A 690 -32.05 -13.01 24.21
N LEU A 691 -32.93 -12.07 23.87
CA LEU A 691 -32.79 -10.66 24.26
C LEU A 691 -33.60 -10.42 25.54
N SER A 692 -32.92 -10.07 26.63
CA SER A 692 -33.53 -9.69 27.90
C SER A 692 -32.86 -8.43 28.46
N PRO A 693 -33.61 -7.52 29.11
CA PRO A 693 -33.02 -6.39 29.83
C PRO A 693 -32.16 -6.77 31.04
N GLU A 694 -32.27 -8.00 31.55
CA GLU A 694 -31.79 -8.37 32.90
C GLU A 694 -30.80 -9.56 32.97
N LEU A 695 -30.47 -10.23 31.85
CA LEU A 695 -29.60 -11.41 31.88
C LEU A 695 -28.59 -11.47 30.72
N GLU A 696 -27.31 -11.70 31.05
CA GLU A 696 -26.36 -12.36 30.15
C GLU A 696 -26.80 -13.84 30.02
N LEU A 697 -27.51 -14.16 28.94
CA LEU A 697 -27.95 -15.53 28.67
C LEU A 697 -26.88 -16.29 27.87
N GLU A 698 -26.79 -17.62 28.07
CA GLU A 698 -25.78 -18.46 27.43
C GLU A 698 -25.85 -18.38 25.90
N GLU A 699 -24.72 -18.05 25.29
CA GLU A 699 -24.51 -18.07 23.86
C GLU A 699 -24.52 -19.50 23.33
N VAL A 700 -25.42 -19.84 22.41
CA VAL A 700 -25.40 -21.16 21.75
C VAL A 700 -24.92 -21.05 20.31
N ALA A 701 -23.69 -21.49 20.10
CA ALA A 701 -23.11 -21.65 18.77
C ALA A 701 -23.86 -22.75 17.99
N LEU A 702 -24.37 -22.41 16.81
CA LEU A 702 -24.97 -23.38 15.90
C LEU A 702 -23.86 -24.26 15.29
N ARG A 703 -24.16 -25.54 15.03
CA ARG A 703 -23.20 -26.51 14.48
C ARG A 703 -23.46 -26.74 13.01
N SER A 704 -22.43 -27.06 12.23
CA SER A 704 -22.59 -27.38 10.81
C SER A 704 -23.49 -28.61 10.62
N GLU A 705 -24.43 -28.55 9.66
CA GLU A 705 -25.16 -29.73 9.22
C GLU A 705 -24.34 -30.48 8.14
N GLY A 706 -23.82 -31.67 8.47
CA GLY A 706 -23.16 -32.56 7.51
C GLY A 706 -21.62 -32.53 7.52
N ALA A 707 -21.03 -33.71 7.27
CA ALA A 707 -19.62 -34.13 7.25
C ALA A 707 -18.52 -33.21 7.82
N THR A 708 -17.83 -33.73 8.84
CA THR A 708 -16.54 -33.24 9.33
C THR A 708 -15.55 -32.96 8.19
N GLY A 709 -15.18 -31.70 7.99
CA GLY A 709 -14.02 -31.32 7.18
C GLY A 709 -14.26 -30.45 5.94
N ALA A 710 -15.48 -29.99 5.64
CA ALA A 710 -15.75 -28.99 4.60
C ALA A 710 -16.47 -27.77 5.17
N ALA A 711 -16.22 -26.58 4.57
CA ALA A 711 -16.94 -25.35 4.90
C ALA A 711 -18.45 -25.60 4.74
N ALA A 712 -19.21 -25.44 5.82
CA ALA A 712 -20.60 -25.82 5.83
C ALA A 712 -21.46 -24.70 5.25
N ASP A 713 -22.09 -24.97 4.11
CA ASP A 713 -23.07 -24.05 3.50
C ASP A 713 -24.35 -23.89 4.38
N ARG A 714 -24.46 -24.67 5.46
CA ARG A 714 -25.59 -24.72 6.39
C ARG A 714 -25.12 -24.95 7.82
N VAL A 715 -25.65 -24.16 8.74
CA VAL A 715 -25.37 -24.29 10.17
C VAL A 715 -26.71 -24.32 10.91
N ALA A 716 -26.94 -25.36 11.71
CA ALA A 716 -28.14 -25.54 12.50
C ALA A 716 -27.82 -25.86 13.95
N GLY A 717 -28.69 -25.45 14.84
CA GLY A 717 -28.57 -25.76 16.25
C GLY A 717 -29.91 -25.69 16.94
N GLN A 718 -30.07 -26.49 17.98
CA GLN A 718 -31.22 -26.41 18.85
C GLN A 718 -30.80 -25.67 20.11
N VAL A 719 -31.57 -24.64 20.47
CA VAL A 719 -31.36 -23.89 21.69
C VAL A 719 -32.59 -24.06 22.57
N ALA A 720 -32.43 -24.69 23.72
CA ALA A 720 -33.51 -24.76 24.69
C ALA A 720 -33.64 -23.40 25.39
N ILE A 721 -34.43 -22.48 24.84
CA ILE A 721 -34.62 -21.14 25.42
C ILE A 721 -35.88 -21.14 26.28
N GLN A 722 -35.74 -21.18 27.61
CA GLN A 722 -36.90 -21.00 28.48
C GLN A 722 -37.33 -19.52 28.49
N LYS A 723 -38.48 -19.20 27.87
CA LYS A 723 -39.23 -17.94 28.04
C LYS A 723 -38.48 -16.65 27.69
N ALA A 724 -38.09 -16.48 26.43
CA ALA A 724 -37.70 -15.17 25.89
C ALA A 724 -38.75 -14.67 24.89
N GLU A 725 -39.13 -13.40 24.97
CA GLU A 725 -40.07 -12.77 24.01
C GLU A 725 -39.38 -12.44 22.68
N HIS A 726 -38.07 -12.16 22.72
CA HIS A 726 -37.27 -11.76 21.58
C HIS A 726 -35.98 -12.57 21.48
N LEU A 727 -35.54 -12.82 20.25
CA LEU A 727 -34.30 -13.51 19.93
C LEU A 727 -33.42 -12.64 19.04
N ARG A 728 -32.12 -12.77 19.25
CA ARG A 728 -31.06 -12.27 18.39
C ARG A 728 -30.37 -13.45 17.73
N ILE A 729 -30.24 -13.39 16.41
CA ILE A 729 -29.39 -14.28 15.63
C ILE A 729 -28.23 -13.44 15.12
N GLN A 730 -27.03 -13.77 15.58
CA GLN A 730 -25.80 -13.14 15.11
C GLN A 730 -25.07 -14.09 14.15
N VAL A 731 -24.69 -13.58 12.99
CA VAL A 731 -23.93 -14.27 11.97
C VAL A 731 -22.58 -13.58 11.81
N THR A 732 -21.50 -14.36 11.85
CA THR A 732 -20.17 -13.89 11.44
C THR A 732 -19.66 -14.72 10.29
N GLY A 733 -18.77 -14.16 9.49
CA GLY A 733 -18.17 -14.86 8.36
C GLY A 733 -17.19 -13.99 7.62
N THR A 734 -16.75 -14.48 6.46
CA THR A 734 -15.80 -13.79 5.59
C THR A 734 -16.38 -13.63 4.19
N SER A 735 -16.31 -12.42 3.65
CA SER A 735 -16.73 -12.11 2.28
C SER A 735 -15.79 -12.75 1.22
N PRO A 736 -16.18 -12.79 -0.07
CA PRO A 736 -15.34 -13.32 -1.13
C PRO A 736 -13.98 -12.63 -1.23
N MET A 737 -13.91 -11.32 -0.95
CA MET A 737 -12.69 -10.54 -0.89
C MET A 737 -11.92 -10.68 0.42
N GLY A 738 -12.35 -11.55 1.34
CA GLY A 738 -11.63 -11.82 2.58
C GLY A 738 -11.91 -10.81 3.69
N HIS A 739 -12.95 -9.98 3.58
CA HIS A 739 -13.34 -9.06 4.65
C HIS A 739 -14.23 -9.76 5.68
N PRO A 740 -13.88 -9.71 6.97
CA PRO A 740 -14.70 -10.27 8.02
C PRO A 740 -15.92 -9.37 8.26
N PHE A 741 -17.03 -9.97 8.68
CA PHE A 741 -18.25 -9.23 8.98
C PHE A 741 -19.02 -9.81 10.16
N VAL A 742 -19.94 -8.99 10.69
CA VAL A 742 -21.00 -9.40 11.61
C VAL A 742 -22.34 -8.88 11.09
N ARG A 743 -23.38 -9.72 11.09
CA ARG A 743 -24.75 -9.33 10.77
C ARG A 743 -25.71 -9.92 11.77
N GLU A 744 -26.75 -9.16 12.11
CA GLU A 744 -27.71 -9.56 13.12
C GLU A 744 -29.14 -9.50 12.61
N ARG A 745 -29.97 -10.42 13.11
CA ARG A 745 -31.42 -10.40 12.94
C ARG A 745 -32.10 -10.50 14.29
N LEU A 746 -33.11 -9.66 14.49
CA LEU A 746 -33.97 -9.69 15.67
C LEU A 746 -35.30 -10.33 15.27
N LEU A 747 -35.81 -11.22 16.12
CA LEU A 747 -37.04 -11.98 15.89
C LEU A 747 -37.90 -11.96 17.15
N ARG A 748 -39.21 -11.97 16.98
CA ARG A 748 -40.16 -12.24 18.07
C ARG A 748 -40.46 -13.73 18.16
N THR A 749 -40.55 -14.27 19.37
CA THR A 749 -40.78 -15.71 19.56
C THR A 749 -42.21 -16.14 19.27
N ASP A 750 -43.19 -15.24 19.39
CA ASP A 750 -44.60 -15.49 19.09
C ASP A 750 -44.94 -15.46 17.59
N GLU A 751 -44.03 -14.96 16.76
CA GLU A 751 -44.12 -14.99 15.30
C GLU A 751 -43.45 -16.23 14.68
N LEU A 752 -42.87 -17.11 15.51
CA LEU A 752 -42.19 -18.30 15.04
C LEU A 752 -43.18 -19.40 14.62
N PRO A 753 -42.97 -20.05 13.46
CA PRO A 753 -43.81 -21.13 12.96
C PRO A 753 -43.80 -22.41 13.80
#